data_AF-A0A3T0LWA4-F1
#
_entry.id   AF-A0A3T0LWA4-F1
#
_cell.length_a   1.000
_cell.length_b   1.000
_cell.length_c   1.000
_cell.angle_alpha   90.00
_cell.angle_beta   90.00
_cell.angle_gamma   90.00
#
_symmetry.space_group_name_H-M   'P 1'
#
loop_
_entity.id
_entity.type
_entity.pdbx_description
1 polymer ?
#
loop_
_entity_poly.entity_id
_entity_poly.type
_entity_poly.pdbx_seq_one_letter_code
_entity_poly.pdbx_strand_id
1 'polypeptide(L)'
;MDSKDNLVKDQLKDDEQINSAANKIDGEHTQPISSPKLKLVFFVKQGMDSFLDDIINGLSNEYINRKIVVSDFKQIDEGMQWADICWFEWCDELIGYGSKLAIAREKKVICRLHRYEVFTNYPKQVNWDNVDKLIIVTKHLKIFLKAQIPDINSKVDIVIVNNGVNLSKYKFKERKKGFNIAYIGYIHSRKNPVLVLQIMKALTQKDKRYKLYVAGQFQDGLIKLYWFDQIKKMKLEESVIFQGWQNNVESWLEDKNYVLSTSIHESFGYGIAEAMASGIKPIIHNFVFADEIWDKKFLFCSIDEAIKMITEEKYDSREYRNFIQDNYRNELQIDKIKQIIKNIEISSKIGQQKFDYKQYWNDRLDNKFDIEGVGYIGLGREYNEYLYKARLYTLDKIIKKLFKKSKLTTVFEIGPGIGVFTNYFKQNGISNYYAIDISKKSVEVLSSKYNNFNFIQGDISEGKNYPKNSKYDLVFSADVLLHLTDENKFKLALKNMKNVLNDNGYMIIYDAISKNEVKSTSPHVRIRSVEYIRKVLSENGMEIETCIPMYFFASSPFDINRSQTESLEAINIFNLIQVFLNQNYCNIKGENKKIVLEYLYYVDKLCLSNYKYGLSEKLLIIKKKQNRINVNIDIDDIWEKSNISDNIKSALQNIENNKELYNNNELIRIQQNVNNLILSKYTIKEVYEKINLFSGYDTDFVDKYDFDNSKAIIGKKEKINSRYALIEFILANNEAQLIVTGVIYDNEGKEIILPNYLNFSSNRNKLIEIINRVINSDMEYNNRGIAGFINDKKIVDDIKENQLAYNWERGIPATQFMPLVGYINVIERYKLAFNFIKKSYIVLEAASGFGYGAAYISKECKQVEALDLAKENILFGKKMYSFENINWVVGDVTKLPYANNYFDVYISFETLEHLPLNLVERYFSEAVRVLKNKGKMIISTPNKAVRENVRNPFHVKEYNFLEFDELLYKYFSNVQYYSIVNNRLTKGMNLSAYNMMAVCEK
;
A
#
# COMPACT_ATOMS: atom_id res chain seq x y z
N MET A 1 -42.69 -20.35 -38.94
CA MET A 1 -42.76 -20.11 -40.38
C MET A 1 -43.33 -18.71 -40.56
N ASP A 2 -42.61 -17.70 -41.00
CA ASP A 2 -41.25 -17.63 -41.49
C ASP A 2 -40.63 -16.29 -41.08
N SER A 3 -39.43 -16.40 -40.53
CA SER A 3 -38.49 -15.33 -40.25
C SER A 3 -37.22 -15.70 -41.01
N LYS A 4 -36.98 -15.05 -42.15
CA LYS A 4 -35.75 -15.02 -42.96
C LYS A 4 -36.18 -14.58 -44.35
N ASP A 5 -35.94 -13.32 -44.72
CA ASP A 5 -35.70 -12.94 -46.13
C ASP A 5 -35.44 -11.45 -46.36
N ASN A 6 -35.60 -10.57 -45.36
CA ASN A 6 -35.31 -9.12 -45.55
C ASN A 6 -34.00 -8.62 -44.94
N LEU A 7 -33.01 -9.49 -44.70
CA LEU A 7 -31.70 -9.11 -44.16
C LEU A 7 -30.50 -9.53 -45.04
N VAL A 8 -30.72 -9.91 -46.31
CA VAL A 8 -29.66 -10.43 -47.20
C VAL A 8 -29.34 -9.49 -48.38
N LYS A 9 -29.91 -8.28 -48.45
CA LYS A 9 -29.65 -7.36 -49.59
C LYS A 9 -28.75 -6.15 -49.30
N ASP A 10 -28.38 -5.89 -48.04
CA ASP A 10 -27.42 -4.85 -47.70
C ASP A 10 -26.01 -5.38 -47.36
N GLN A 11 -25.78 -6.70 -47.44
CA GLN A 11 -24.45 -7.31 -47.23
C GLN A 11 -23.64 -7.56 -48.51
N LEU A 12 -24.14 -7.15 -49.69
CA LEU A 12 -23.48 -7.42 -50.98
C LEU A 12 -22.85 -6.17 -51.64
N LYS A 13 -22.58 -5.12 -50.87
CA LYS A 13 -21.77 -3.96 -51.31
C LYS A 13 -20.46 -3.74 -50.54
N ASP A 14 -20.20 -4.53 -49.50
CA ASP A 14 -18.96 -4.40 -48.70
C ASP A 14 -17.89 -5.46 -49.05
N ASP A 15 -18.24 -6.50 -49.81
CA ASP A 15 -17.31 -7.60 -50.17
C ASP A 15 -16.43 -7.32 -51.41
N GLU A 16 -16.66 -6.22 -52.15
CA GLU A 16 -15.77 -5.78 -53.24
C GLU A 16 -14.68 -4.78 -52.78
N GLN A 17 -14.77 -4.19 -51.58
CA GLN A 17 -13.68 -3.37 -51.04
C GLN A 17 -12.62 -4.19 -50.27
N ILE A 18 -12.98 -5.37 -49.75
CA ILE A 18 -12.06 -6.20 -48.96
C ILE A 18 -11.10 -7.01 -49.85
N ASN A 19 -11.52 -7.41 -51.06
CA ASN A 19 -10.68 -8.20 -51.96
C ASN A 19 -9.65 -7.40 -52.78
N SER A 20 -9.70 -6.06 -52.77
CA SER A 20 -8.63 -5.23 -53.37
C SER A 20 -7.49 -4.90 -52.40
N ALA A 21 -7.67 -5.14 -51.09
CA ALA A 21 -6.64 -4.95 -50.07
C ALA A 21 -5.77 -6.22 -49.86
N ALA A 22 -6.30 -7.40 -50.17
CA ALA A 22 -5.61 -8.68 -49.94
C ALA A 22 -4.46 -8.97 -50.92
N ASN A 23 -4.47 -8.38 -52.13
CA ASN A 23 -3.44 -8.62 -53.15
C ASN A 23 -2.32 -7.56 -53.21
N LYS A 24 -2.22 -6.68 -52.21
CA LYS A 24 -1.11 -5.71 -52.06
C LYS A 24 -0.11 -6.08 -50.97
N ILE A 25 -0.25 -7.25 -50.34
CA ILE A 25 0.58 -7.67 -49.19
C ILE A 25 1.56 -8.81 -49.54
N ASP A 26 1.54 -9.34 -50.78
CA ASP A 26 2.33 -10.53 -51.15
C ASP A 26 3.51 -10.26 -52.11
N GLY A 27 4.12 -9.08 -52.04
CA GLY A 27 5.32 -8.75 -52.81
C GLY A 27 6.28 -7.85 -52.05
N GLU A 28 7.48 -8.37 -51.79
CA GLU A 28 8.70 -7.65 -51.41
C GLU A 28 8.83 -7.16 -49.95
N HIS A 29 9.27 -8.05 -49.07
CA HIS A 29 10.63 -8.03 -48.51
C HIS A 29 10.71 -8.96 -47.30
N THR A 30 11.42 -10.07 -47.48
CA THR A 30 11.94 -10.90 -46.40
C THR A 30 12.96 -10.11 -45.58
N GLN A 31 12.50 -9.41 -44.55
CA GLN A 31 13.33 -8.93 -43.45
C GLN A 31 13.25 -9.94 -42.29
N PRO A 32 14.36 -10.20 -41.58
CA PRO A 32 14.38 -11.18 -40.50
C PRO A 32 13.42 -10.76 -39.40
N ILE A 33 12.67 -11.73 -38.86
CA ILE A 33 11.71 -11.58 -37.76
C ILE A 33 12.36 -10.73 -36.65
N SER A 34 11.92 -9.48 -36.49
CA SER A 34 12.44 -8.59 -35.46
C SER A 34 12.06 -9.14 -34.09
N SER A 35 13.03 -9.24 -33.19
CA SER A 35 12.82 -9.55 -31.78
C SER A 35 11.68 -8.72 -31.17
N PRO A 36 10.88 -9.25 -30.23
CA PRO A 36 9.82 -8.48 -29.57
C PRO A 36 10.40 -7.22 -28.90
N LYS A 37 9.77 -6.06 -29.15
CA LYS A 37 10.16 -4.78 -28.54
C LYS A 37 10.06 -4.86 -27.01
N LEU A 38 11.09 -4.39 -26.31
CA LEU A 38 11.10 -4.33 -24.85
C LEU A 38 10.07 -3.33 -24.32
N LYS A 39 9.54 -3.61 -23.13
CA LYS A 39 8.56 -2.78 -22.42
C LYS A 39 9.27 -1.83 -21.46
N LEU A 40 8.96 -0.54 -21.55
CA LEU A 40 9.56 0.48 -20.71
C LEU A 40 8.47 1.29 -19.99
N VAL A 41 8.53 1.34 -18.66
CA VAL A 41 7.57 2.09 -17.84
C VAL A 41 8.25 3.31 -17.23
N PHE A 42 7.55 4.45 -17.23
CA PHE A 42 7.96 5.70 -16.60
C PHE A 42 7.08 6.00 -15.40
N PHE A 43 7.68 6.17 -14.24
CA PHE A 43 7.03 6.57 -12.99
C PHE A 43 7.32 8.02 -12.67
N VAL A 44 6.26 8.75 -12.32
CA VAL A 44 6.32 10.17 -12.00
C VAL A 44 5.15 10.58 -11.12
N LYS A 45 5.30 11.62 -10.31
CA LYS A 45 4.19 12.19 -9.53
C LYS A 45 3.32 13.11 -10.37
N GLN A 46 2.08 13.30 -9.91
CA GLN A 46 1.17 14.26 -10.51
C GLN A 46 1.79 15.67 -10.52
N GLY A 47 1.82 16.29 -11.71
CA GLY A 47 2.37 17.63 -11.91
C GLY A 47 3.89 17.72 -12.04
N MET A 48 4.59 16.58 -12.12
CA MET A 48 6.05 16.51 -12.26
C MET A 48 6.51 15.84 -13.57
N ASP A 49 5.62 15.69 -14.55
CA ASP A 49 5.84 14.93 -15.79
C ASP A 49 6.15 15.77 -17.03
N SER A 50 6.36 17.08 -16.85
CA SER A 50 6.61 18.05 -17.94
C SER A 50 7.80 17.74 -18.85
N PHE A 51 8.69 16.84 -18.44
CA PHE A 51 9.92 16.48 -19.16
C PHE A 51 9.82 15.13 -19.88
N LEU A 52 8.78 14.34 -19.60
CA LEU A 52 8.74 12.94 -19.99
C LEU A 52 8.21 12.71 -21.40
N ASP A 53 7.26 13.52 -21.87
CA ASP A 53 6.56 13.22 -23.12
C ASP A 53 7.51 13.24 -24.33
N ASP A 54 8.47 14.18 -24.40
CA ASP A 54 9.49 14.22 -25.45
C ASP A 54 10.39 12.97 -25.43
N ILE A 55 10.77 12.51 -24.24
CA ILE A 55 11.61 11.31 -24.06
C ILE A 55 10.84 10.05 -24.46
N ILE A 56 9.58 9.92 -23.99
CA ILE A 56 8.69 8.81 -24.33
C ILE A 56 8.50 8.75 -25.84
N ASN A 57 8.16 9.87 -26.48
CA ASN A 57 7.95 9.94 -27.92
C ASN A 57 9.22 9.56 -28.71
N GLY A 58 10.39 10.04 -28.27
CA GLY A 58 11.68 9.68 -28.88
C GLY A 58 12.03 8.19 -28.78
N LEU A 59 11.49 7.48 -27.79
CA LEU A 59 11.71 6.05 -27.53
C LEU A 59 10.62 5.15 -28.12
N SER A 60 9.44 5.67 -28.49
CA SER A 60 8.29 4.87 -28.95
C SER A 60 8.53 4.06 -30.23
N ASN A 61 9.52 4.45 -31.05
CA ASN A 61 9.89 3.68 -32.23
C ASN A 61 10.61 2.36 -31.88
N GLU A 62 11.28 2.29 -30.74
CA GLU A 62 12.14 1.17 -30.32
C GLU A 62 11.51 0.36 -29.17
N TYR A 63 10.68 0.99 -28.34
CA TYR A 63 10.13 0.41 -27.10
C TYR A 63 8.61 0.50 -27.02
N ILE A 64 8.00 -0.43 -26.27
CA ILE A 64 6.60 -0.32 -25.84
C ILE A 64 6.59 0.49 -24.56
N ASN A 65 6.16 1.75 -24.64
CA ASN A 65 6.22 2.69 -23.52
C ASN A 65 4.91 2.75 -22.73
N ARG A 66 5.01 2.92 -21.41
CA ARG A 66 3.88 3.23 -20.52
C ARG A 66 4.26 4.32 -19.53
N LYS A 67 3.50 5.43 -19.50
CA LYS A 67 3.61 6.46 -18.46
C LYS A 67 2.63 6.15 -17.33
N ILE A 68 3.10 6.17 -16.08
CA ILE A 68 2.27 6.02 -14.88
C ILE A 68 2.49 7.24 -13.99
N VAL A 69 1.44 8.06 -13.87
CA VAL A 69 1.37 9.13 -12.88
C VAL A 69 0.92 8.50 -11.57
N VAL A 70 1.85 8.39 -10.62
CA VAL A 70 1.66 7.63 -9.38
C VAL A 70 0.90 8.45 -8.36
N SER A 71 -0.27 7.96 -7.97
CA SER A 71 -1.04 8.41 -6.79
C SER A 71 -1.10 7.34 -5.69
N ASP A 72 -0.77 6.10 -6.03
CA ASP A 72 -0.69 4.94 -5.12
C ASP A 72 0.53 4.08 -5.49
N PHE A 73 1.36 3.70 -4.51
CA PHE A 73 2.54 2.86 -4.73
C PHE A 73 2.23 1.50 -5.36
N LYS A 74 1.00 0.98 -5.27
CA LYS A 74 0.59 -0.23 -5.98
C LYS A 74 0.76 -0.11 -7.50
N GLN A 75 0.62 1.11 -8.04
CA GLN A 75 0.84 1.36 -9.47
C GLN A 75 2.31 1.17 -9.87
N ILE A 76 3.25 1.37 -8.93
CA ILE A 76 4.67 1.04 -9.12
C ILE A 76 4.83 -0.47 -9.21
N ASP A 77 4.22 -1.24 -8.31
CA ASP A 77 4.29 -2.70 -8.34
C ASP A 77 3.79 -3.26 -9.68
N GLU A 78 2.61 -2.81 -10.12
CA GLU A 78 1.98 -3.25 -11.38
C GLU A 78 2.80 -2.82 -12.61
N GLY A 79 3.30 -1.57 -12.61
CA GLY A 79 4.15 -1.06 -13.68
C GLY A 79 5.46 -1.83 -13.80
N MET A 80 6.13 -2.10 -12.67
CA MET A 80 7.40 -2.83 -12.63
C MET A 80 7.20 -4.30 -13.01
N GLN A 81 6.05 -4.89 -12.72
CA GLN A 81 5.71 -6.24 -13.21
C GLN A 81 5.58 -6.28 -14.73
N TRP A 82 4.90 -5.30 -15.30
CA TRP A 82 4.64 -5.23 -16.74
C TRP A 82 5.90 -4.93 -17.57
N ALA A 83 6.79 -4.08 -17.08
CA ALA A 83 7.93 -3.57 -17.85
C ALA A 83 9.17 -4.46 -17.78
N ASP A 84 10.04 -4.37 -18.78
CA ASP A 84 11.41 -4.89 -18.76
C ASP A 84 12.39 -3.87 -18.16
N ILE A 85 12.15 -2.58 -18.45
CA ILE A 85 12.91 -1.44 -17.96
C ILE A 85 11.99 -0.48 -17.19
N CYS A 86 12.39 -0.12 -15.97
CA CYS A 86 11.64 0.72 -15.04
C CYS A 86 12.37 2.05 -14.85
N TRP A 87 11.77 3.12 -15.33
CA TRP A 87 12.32 4.48 -15.26
C TRP A 87 11.59 5.30 -14.19
N PHE A 88 12.36 5.91 -13.30
CA PHE A 88 11.85 6.84 -12.29
C PHE A 88 12.39 8.24 -12.60
N GLU A 89 11.49 9.18 -12.95
CA GLU A 89 11.89 10.51 -13.43
C GLU A 89 12.48 11.41 -12.32
N TRP A 90 12.28 11.05 -11.05
CA TRP A 90 12.76 11.80 -9.90
C TRP A 90 13.38 10.89 -8.85
N CYS A 91 14.37 11.40 -8.11
CA CYS A 91 14.93 10.72 -6.96
C CYS A 91 14.13 11.03 -5.68
N ASP A 92 12.88 10.60 -5.64
CA ASP A 92 11.95 10.84 -4.53
C ASP A 92 11.45 9.53 -3.89
N GLU A 93 10.35 9.57 -3.13
CA GLU A 93 9.76 8.38 -2.50
C GLU A 93 9.32 7.30 -3.48
N LEU A 94 9.09 7.61 -4.77
CA LEU A 94 8.69 6.61 -5.75
C LEU A 94 9.83 5.61 -5.99
N ILE A 95 11.05 6.09 -6.26
CA ILE A 95 12.23 5.22 -6.38
C ILE A 95 12.68 4.73 -4.99
N GLY A 96 12.47 5.51 -3.92
CA GLY A 96 12.73 5.08 -2.54
C GLY A 96 11.91 3.85 -2.13
N TYR A 97 10.70 3.72 -2.69
CA TYR A 97 9.86 2.53 -2.60
C TYR A 97 10.26 1.48 -3.65
N GLY A 98 10.25 1.84 -4.94
CA GLY A 98 10.45 0.93 -6.07
C GLY A 98 11.79 0.20 -6.04
N SER A 99 12.88 0.88 -5.67
CA SER A 99 14.21 0.26 -5.55
C SER A 99 14.30 -0.77 -4.43
N LYS A 100 13.43 -0.73 -3.42
CA LYS A 100 13.39 -1.71 -2.32
C LYS A 100 12.53 -2.92 -2.66
N LEU A 101 11.71 -2.83 -3.71
CA LEU A 101 10.94 -3.97 -4.17
C LEU A 101 11.85 -5.09 -4.64
N ALA A 102 11.43 -6.29 -4.33
CA ALA A 102 12.14 -7.50 -4.67
C ALA A 102 12.35 -7.61 -6.21
N ILE A 103 11.35 -7.20 -6.99
CA ILE A 103 11.37 -7.19 -8.46
C ILE A 103 12.41 -6.23 -9.05
N ALA A 104 12.85 -5.20 -8.31
CA ALA A 104 13.87 -4.26 -8.77
C ALA A 104 15.23 -4.93 -9.03
N ARG A 105 15.50 -6.08 -8.40
CA ARG A 105 16.72 -6.88 -8.64
C ARG A 105 16.71 -7.59 -9.99
N GLU A 106 15.52 -7.89 -10.50
CA GLU A 106 15.30 -8.63 -11.74
C GLU A 106 15.11 -7.70 -12.95
N LYS A 107 14.59 -6.50 -12.70
CA LYS A 107 14.33 -5.48 -13.72
C LYS A 107 15.52 -4.58 -13.93
N LYS A 108 15.53 -3.89 -15.06
CA LYS A 108 16.48 -2.80 -15.31
C LYS A 108 15.91 -1.51 -14.74
N VAL A 109 16.55 -0.93 -13.74
CA VAL A 109 16.05 0.26 -13.05
C VAL A 109 16.90 1.47 -13.38
N ILE A 110 16.24 2.52 -13.87
CA ILE A 110 16.85 3.82 -14.17
C ILE A 110 16.20 4.85 -13.26
N CYS A 111 17.02 5.66 -12.60
CA CYS A 111 16.56 6.84 -11.88
C CYS A 111 17.15 8.09 -12.52
N ARG A 112 16.34 9.12 -12.76
CA ARG A 112 16.78 10.43 -13.20
C ARG A 112 16.63 11.43 -12.06
N LEU A 113 17.70 12.15 -11.76
CA LEU A 113 17.81 13.06 -10.62
C LEU A 113 18.03 14.49 -11.11
N HIS A 114 17.20 15.41 -10.62
CA HIS A 114 17.08 16.76 -11.17
C HIS A 114 17.78 17.83 -10.34
N ARG A 115 17.43 18.00 -9.06
CA ARG A 115 18.14 18.90 -8.13
C ARG A 115 17.62 18.84 -6.70
N TYR A 116 16.33 19.13 -6.47
CA TYR A 116 15.87 19.36 -5.09
C TYR A 116 16.11 18.12 -4.22
N GLU A 117 16.09 16.96 -4.85
CA GLU A 117 16.34 15.65 -4.27
C GLU A 117 17.68 15.59 -3.53
N VAL A 118 18.76 16.19 -4.05
CA VAL A 118 20.09 16.20 -3.39
C VAL A 118 20.17 17.13 -2.18
N PHE A 119 19.08 17.81 -1.82
CA PHE A 119 18.95 18.58 -0.59
C PHE A 119 17.92 17.98 0.37
N THR A 120 17.38 16.81 0.04
CA THR A 120 16.45 16.04 0.88
C THR A 120 17.10 14.74 1.36
N ASN A 121 16.39 13.97 2.19
CA ASN A 121 16.79 12.63 2.57
C ASN A 121 16.43 11.54 1.54
N TYR A 122 15.78 11.88 0.41
CA TYR A 122 15.33 10.87 -0.55
C TYR A 122 16.47 10.01 -1.13
N PRO A 123 17.64 10.57 -1.52
CA PRO A 123 18.74 9.74 -2.01
C PRO A 123 19.19 8.67 -1.01
N LYS A 124 19.13 8.94 0.30
CA LYS A 124 19.49 7.96 1.35
C LYS A 124 18.46 6.85 1.51
N GLN A 125 17.24 7.07 1.02
CA GLN A 125 16.16 6.09 1.09
C GLN A 125 16.18 5.12 -0.09
N VAL A 126 16.97 5.37 -1.14
CA VAL A 126 17.07 4.51 -2.33
C VAL A 126 18.01 3.35 -2.07
N ASN A 127 17.60 2.14 -2.43
CA ASN A 127 18.51 1.01 -2.49
C ASN A 127 19.29 1.04 -3.81
N TRP A 128 20.43 1.73 -3.81
CA TRP A 128 21.24 1.98 -5.01
C TRP A 128 21.79 0.71 -5.67
N ASP A 129 21.97 -0.38 -4.92
CA ASP A 129 22.42 -1.67 -5.47
C ASP A 129 21.40 -2.28 -6.46
N ASN A 130 20.14 -1.85 -6.37
CA ASN A 130 19.06 -2.25 -7.26
C ASN A 130 18.80 -1.24 -8.39
N VAL A 131 19.64 -0.20 -8.54
CA VAL A 131 19.53 0.80 -9.60
C VAL A 131 20.67 0.58 -10.59
N ASP A 132 20.35 0.26 -11.85
CA ASP A 132 21.37 -0.03 -12.86
C ASP A 132 22.00 1.25 -13.42
N LYS A 133 21.24 2.35 -13.52
CA LYS A 133 21.75 3.67 -13.92
C LYS A 133 21.10 4.79 -13.14
N LEU A 134 21.94 5.72 -12.68
CA LEU A 134 21.54 7.02 -12.19
C LEU A 134 21.90 8.08 -13.23
N ILE A 135 20.88 8.73 -13.80
CA ILE A 135 21.03 9.87 -14.69
C ILE A 135 20.98 11.14 -13.84
N ILE A 136 22.02 11.97 -13.88
CA ILE A 136 21.99 13.32 -13.30
C ILE A 136 21.93 14.37 -14.41
N VAL A 137 21.15 15.43 -14.22
CA VAL A 137 20.93 16.45 -15.26
C VAL A 137 22.07 17.47 -15.38
N THR A 138 22.92 17.58 -14.36
CA THR A 138 24.12 18.43 -14.35
C THR A 138 25.24 17.81 -13.52
N LYS A 139 26.49 18.15 -13.84
CA LYS A 139 27.69 17.52 -13.28
C LYS A 139 27.84 17.78 -11.77
N HIS A 140 27.66 19.01 -11.31
CA HIS A 140 27.79 19.38 -9.89
C HIS A 140 26.84 18.64 -8.95
N LEU A 141 25.71 18.10 -9.42
CA LEU A 141 24.81 17.30 -8.57
C LEU A 141 25.52 16.08 -7.96
N LYS A 142 26.55 15.57 -8.63
CA LYS A 142 27.41 14.50 -8.12
C LYS A 142 28.15 14.90 -6.84
N ILE A 143 28.49 16.18 -6.66
CA ILE A 143 29.17 16.70 -5.47
C ILE A 143 28.21 16.61 -4.27
N PHE A 144 27.00 17.13 -4.44
CA PHE A 144 25.97 17.10 -3.40
C PHE A 144 25.53 15.68 -3.06
N LEU A 145 25.39 14.83 -4.07
CA LEU A 145 25.04 13.42 -3.86
C LEU A 145 26.13 12.68 -3.07
N LYS A 146 27.41 12.91 -3.38
CA LYS A 146 28.54 12.34 -2.62
C LYS A 146 28.62 12.86 -1.18
N ALA A 147 28.27 14.12 -0.95
CA ALA A 147 28.19 14.66 0.40
C ALA A 147 27.14 13.94 1.26
N GLN A 148 26.06 13.45 0.63
CA GLN A 148 25.04 12.64 1.30
C GLN A 148 25.38 11.15 1.38
N ILE A 149 25.99 10.60 0.33
CA ILE A 149 26.26 9.17 0.14
C ILE A 149 27.70 9.03 -0.39
N PRO A 150 28.71 8.97 0.51
CA PRO A 150 30.12 9.02 0.13
C PRO A 150 30.54 7.92 -0.86
N ASP A 151 29.93 6.74 -0.76
CA ASP A 151 30.22 5.55 -1.56
C ASP A 151 29.28 5.36 -2.77
N ILE A 152 28.52 6.38 -3.16
CA ILE A 152 27.51 6.25 -4.25
C ILE A 152 28.10 5.74 -5.58
N ASN A 153 29.34 6.14 -5.89
CA ASN A 153 30.03 5.74 -7.11
C ASN A 153 30.32 4.23 -7.19
N SER A 154 30.41 3.53 -6.05
CA SER A 154 30.59 2.07 -6.05
C SER A 154 29.26 1.32 -6.06
N LYS A 155 28.13 2.00 -5.85
CA LYS A 155 26.80 1.41 -5.76
C LYS A 155 26.01 1.50 -7.06
N VAL A 156 26.16 2.59 -7.80
CA VAL A 156 25.42 2.83 -9.04
C VAL A 156 26.30 3.54 -10.07
N ASP A 157 26.12 3.19 -11.33
CA ASP A 157 26.78 3.92 -12.42
C ASP A 157 26.03 5.23 -12.70
N ILE A 158 26.76 6.34 -12.61
CA ILE A 158 26.24 7.70 -12.69
C ILE A 158 26.63 8.30 -14.03
N VAL A 159 25.63 8.58 -14.85
CA VAL A 159 25.77 9.20 -16.17
C VAL A 159 25.14 10.59 -16.18
N ILE A 160 25.65 11.47 -17.05
CA ILE A 160 25.14 12.84 -17.18
C ILE A 160 24.33 12.93 -18.47
N VAL A 161 23.05 13.28 -18.34
CA VAL A 161 22.19 13.62 -19.48
C VAL A 161 21.48 14.92 -19.14
N ASN A 162 21.86 15.98 -19.83
CA ASN A 162 21.28 17.30 -19.61
C ASN A 162 19.81 17.32 -20.00
N ASN A 163 19.10 18.34 -19.53
CA ASN A 163 17.78 18.66 -20.04
C ASN A 163 17.87 19.09 -21.51
N GLY A 164 16.89 18.65 -22.29
CA GLY A 164 16.76 19.00 -23.69
C GLY A 164 15.81 20.18 -23.93
N VAL A 165 16.01 20.88 -25.04
CA VAL A 165 15.13 21.93 -25.57
C VAL A 165 14.67 21.53 -26.96
N ASN A 166 13.35 21.53 -27.17
CA ASN A 166 12.75 21.32 -28.49
C ASN A 166 12.88 22.59 -29.34
N LEU A 167 13.90 22.66 -30.19
CA LEU A 167 14.19 23.83 -31.03
C LEU A 167 13.10 24.13 -32.08
N SER A 168 12.25 23.16 -32.42
CA SER A 168 11.14 23.35 -33.36
C SER A 168 9.99 24.15 -32.76
N LYS A 169 9.85 24.13 -31.43
CA LYS A 169 8.85 24.89 -30.67
C LYS A 169 9.18 26.38 -30.54
N TYR A 170 10.42 26.78 -30.79
CA TYR A 170 10.86 28.17 -30.62
C TYR A 170 11.33 28.74 -31.95
N LYS A 171 10.48 29.59 -32.54
CA LYS A 171 10.81 30.32 -33.75
C LYS A 171 12.08 31.16 -33.55
N PHE A 172 13.10 30.86 -34.36
CA PHE A 172 14.30 31.68 -34.43
C PHE A 172 13.99 33.03 -35.08
N LYS A 173 14.51 34.10 -34.50
CA LYS A 173 14.50 35.44 -35.09
C LYS A 173 15.88 36.06 -34.92
N GLU A 174 16.43 36.59 -36.00
CA GLU A 174 17.64 37.39 -35.93
C GLU A 174 17.29 38.75 -35.31
N ARG A 175 17.92 39.06 -34.18
CA ARG A 175 17.63 40.25 -33.37
C ARG A 175 18.84 41.16 -33.32
N LYS A 176 18.56 42.41 -32.95
CA LYS A 176 19.57 43.42 -32.66
C LYS A 176 19.41 43.86 -31.20
N LYS A 177 20.39 44.62 -30.72
CA LYS A 177 20.32 45.37 -29.46
C LYS A 177 19.02 46.17 -29.39
N GLY A 178 18.44 46.24 -28.21
CA GLY A 178 17.18 46.92 -27.95
C GLY A 178 16.99 47.21 -26.46
N PHE A 179 15.74 47.33 -26.01
CA PHE A 179 15.45 47.80 -24.65
C PHE A 179 14.58 46.84 -23.82
N ASN A 180 14.11 45.76 -24.44
CA ASN A 180 13.14 44.86 -23.82
C ASN A 180 13.85 43.65 -23.19
N ILE A 181 13.69 43.50 -21.88
CA ILE A 181 14.33 42.47 -21.07
C ILE A 181 13.25 41.52 -20.54
N ALA A 182 13.43 40.22 -20.75
CA ALA A 182 12.56 39.17 -20.27
C ALA A 182 13.05 38.63 -18.92
N TYR A 183 12.11 38.34 -18.02
CA TYR A 183 12.35 37.58 -16.79
C TYR A 183 11.23 36.56 -16.59
N ILE A 184 11.59 35.27 -16.45
CA ILE A 184 10.66 34.14 -16.67
C ILE A 184 10.66 33.17 -15.49
N GLY A 185 9.47 32.77 -15.05
CA GLY A 185 9.21 31.66 -14.12
C GLY A 185 8.67 32.09 -12.75
N TYR A 186 8.57 31.13 -11.83
CA TYR A 186 8.15 31.40 -10.45
C TYR A 186 9.12 32.35 -9.74
N ILE A 187 8.58 33.24 -8.92
CA ILE A 187 9.32 34.28 -8.20
C ILE A 187 9.37 33.91 -6.72
N HIS A 188 10.58 33.61 -6.24
CA HIS A 188 10.91 33.26 -4.86
C HIS A 188 12.36 33.66 -4.56
N SER A 189 12.77 33.61 -3.29
CA SER A 189 14.12 34.02 -2.82
C SER A 189 15.28 33.49 -3.67
N ARG A 190 15.25 32.21 -4.08
CA ARG A 190 16.33 31.60 -4.90
C ARG A 190 16.51 32.22 -6.29
N LYS A 191 15.51 32.91 -6.85
CA LYS A 191 15.63 33.63 -8.13
C LYS A 191 16.34 34.98 -7.98
N ASN A 192 16.71 35.36 -6.75
CA ASN A 192 17.27 36.65 -6.38
C ASN A 192 16.46 37.85 -6.91
N PRO A 193 15.18 37.95 -6.50
CA PRO A 193 14.30 39.05 -6.91
C PRO A 193 14.88 40.46 -6.70
N VAL A 194 15.70 40.60 -5.66
CA VAL A 194 16.33 41.86 -5.25
C VAL A 194 17.29 42.37 -6.33
N LEU A 195 18.16 41.49 -6.83
CA LEU A 195 19.19 41.83 -7.80
C LEU A 195 18.60 42.30 -9.14
N VAL A 196 17.45 41.75 -9.54
CA VAL A 196 16.72 42.19 -10.74
C VAL A 196 16.37 43.68 -10.66
N LEU A 197 15.82 44.13 -9.53
CA LEU A 197 15.43 45.52 -9.34
C LEU A 197 16.63 46.46 -9.31
N GLN A 198 17.75 46.03 -8.70
CA GLN A 198 18.99 46.80 -8.69
C GLN A 198 19.59 46.98 -10.09
N ILE A 199 19.59 45.91 -10.91
CA ILE A 199 20.02 45.98 -12.31
C ILE A 199 19.11 46.92 -13.10
N MET A 200 17.78 46.80 -12.94
CA MET A 200 16.84 47.68 -13.63
C MET A 200 16.98 49.15 -13.21
N LYS A 201 17.28 49.41 -11.93
CA LYS A 201 17.57 50.76 -11.46
C LYS A 201 18.81 51.34 -12.15
N ALA A 202 19.89 50.57 -12.24
CA ALA A 202 21.11 51.01 -12.89
C ALA A 202 20.93 51.20 -14.41
N LEU A 203 20.17 50.33 -15.09
CA LEU A 203 19.84 50.47 -16.52
C LEU A 203 19.04 51.72 -16.82
N THR A 204 17.97 51.95 -16.05
CA THR A 204 17.04 53.09 -16.26
C THR A 204 17.68 54.45 -15.94
N GLN A 205 18.71 54.46 -15.09
CA GLN A 205 19.55 55.65 -14.89
C GLN A 205 20.41 55.98 -16.11
N LYS A 206 20.82 54.98 -16.90
CA LYS A 206 21.56 55.19 -18.16
C LYS A 206 20.63 55.54 -19.32
N ASP A 207 19.53 54.80 -19.48
CA ASP A 207 18.53 55.03 -20.52
C ASP A 207 17.14 54.60 -20.03
N LYS A 208 16.20 55.53 -19.97
CA LYS A 208 14.84 55.28 -19.47
C LYS A 208 14.02 54.34 -20.35
N ARG A 209 14.48 54.05 -21.57
CA ARG A 209 13.79 53.14 -22.50
C ARG A 209 13.83 51.69 -22.06
N TYR A 210 14.77 51.27 -21.20
CA TYR A 210 14.84 49.88 -20.73
C TYR A 210 13.57 49.48 -19.96
N LYS A 211 12.97 48.36 -20.40
CA LYS A 211 11.78 47.76 -19.81
C LYS A 211 12.03 46.29 -19.47
N LEU A 212 11.72 45.92 -18.23
CA LEU A 212 11.66 44.53 -17.77
C LEU A 212 10.24 44.03 -17.88
N TYR A 213 10.05 42.92 -18.57
CA TYR A 213 8.79 42.23 -18.68
C TYR A 213 8.88 40.91 -17.90
N VAL A 214 7.99 40.76 -16.91
CA VAL A 214 7.99 39.64 -15.98
C VAL A 214 6.86 38.68 -16.33
N ALA A 215 7.23 37.51 -16.84
CA ALA A 215 6.35 36.37 -17.07
C ALA A 215 6.49 35.37 -15.91
N GLY A 216 5.71 35.54 -14.84
CA GLY A 216 5.89 34.74 -13.63
C GLY A 216 4.81 34.90 -12.57
N GLN A 217 4.90 34.08 -11.52
CA GLN A 217 4.01 34.09 -10.37
C GLN A 217 4.82 34.04 -9.07
N PHE A 218 4.45 34.86 -8.08
CA PHE A 218 5.07 34.84 -6.75
C PHE A 218 4.61 33.62 -5.94
N GLN A 219 5.56 32.90 -5.33
CA GLN A 219 5.30 31.79 -4.41
C GLN A 219 5.51 32.17 -2.94
N ASP A 220 6.08 33.35 -2.69
CA ASP A 220 6.40 33.87 -1.35
C ASP A 220 5.75 35.25 -1.18
N GLY A 221 4.89 35.38 -0.17
CA GLY A 221 4.14 36.61 0.11
C GLY A 221 5.01 37.77 0.57
N LEU A 222 6.10 37.50 1.32
CA LEU A 222 7.04 38.52 1.78
C LEU A 222 7.86 39.06 0.60
N ILE A 223 8.34 38.18 -0.28
CA ILE A 223 9.03 38.58 -1.51
C ILE A 223 8.12 39.42 -2.41
N LYS A 224 6.84 39.06 -2.53
CA LYS A 224 5.85 39.84 -3.29
C LYS A 224 5.71 41.26 -2.71
N LEU A 225 5.50 41.38 -1.40
CA LEU A 225 5.39 42.67 -0.70
C LEU A 225 6.65 43.53 -0.92
N TYR A 226 7.83 42.96 -0.69
CA TYR A 226 9.11 43.64 -0.89
C TYR A 226 9.28 44.12 -2.33
N TRP A 227 9.00 43.26 -3.32
CA TRP A 227 9.20 43.59 -4.73
C TRP A 227 8.37 44.81 -5.15
N PHE A 228 7.08 44.83 -4.83
CA PHE A 228 6.20 45.95 -5.21
C PHE A 228 6.49 47.24 -4.44
N ASP A 229 6.91 47.15 -3.17
CA ASP A 229 7.38 48.30 -2.39
C ASP A 229 8.65 48.91 -2.99
N GLN A 230 9.63 48.07 -3.34
CA GLN A 230 10.89 48.53 -3.92
C GLN A 230 10.73 49.11 -5.32
N ILE A 231 9.82 48.59 -6.15
CA ILE A 231 9.49 49.22 -7.45
C ILE A 231 9.14 50.70 -7.25
N LYS A 232 8.28 51.01 -6.26
CA LYS A 232 7.86 52.38 -5.96
C LYS A 232 9.02 53.24 -5.45
N LYS A 233 9.76 52.73 -4.47
CA LYS A 233 10.90 53.45 -3.86
C LYS A 233 12.01 53.73 -4.87
N MET A 234 12.25 52.81 -5.81
CA MET A 234 13.26 52.96 -6.86
C MET A 234 12.76 53.76 -8.08
N LYS A 235 11.48 54.11 -8.14
CA LYS A 235 10.81 54.77 -9.28
C LYS A 235 10.89 53.94 -10.57
N LEU A 236 10.52 52.66 -10.48
CA LEU A 236 10.60 51.67 -11.56
C LEU A 236 9.22 51.25 -12.11
N GLU A 237 8.14 51.92 -11.70
CA GLU A 237 6.75 51.56 -12.05
C GLU A 237 6.53 51.48 -13.56
N GLU A 238 7.12 52.41 -14.31
CA GLU A 238 7.02 52.43 -15.78
C GLU A 238 7.96 51.43 -16.46
N SER A 239 8.97 50.92 -15.75
CA SER A 239 10.05 50.11 -16.31
C SER A 239 10.02 48.64 -15.91
N VAL A 240 9.21 48.26 -14.92
CA VAL A 240 9.00 46.86 -14.52
C VAL A 240 7.54 46.49 -14.73
N ILE A 241 7.27 45.72 -15.78
CA ILE A 241 5.93 45.37 -16.25
C ILE A 241 5.65 43.92 -15.88
N PHE A 242 4.78 43.73 -14.89
CA PHE A 242 4.35 42.40 -14.47
C PHE A 242 3.20 41.91 -15.34
N GLN A 243 3.42 40.83 -16.10
CA GLN A 243 2.45 40.28 -17.05
C GLN A 243 1.86 38.94 -16.60
N GLY A 244 2.14 38.53 -15.36
CA GLY A 244 1.65 37.28 -14.80
C GLY A 244 2.20 36.04 -15.50
N TRP A 245 1.57 34.90 -15.29
CA TRP A 245 1.97 33.62 -15.90
C TRP A 245 1.65 33.61 -17.40
N GLN A 246 2.58 33.10 -18.21
CA GLN A 246 2.44 33.02 -19.67
C GLN A 246 2.33 31.56 -20.10
N ASN A 247 1.22 31.19 -20.73
CA ASN A 247 1.01 29.83 -21.26
C ASN A 247 1.77 29.59 -22.57
N ASN A 248 1.98 30.65 -23.37
CA ASN A 248 2.79 30.61 -24.59
C ASN A 248 3.99 31.55 -24.46
N VAL A 249 5.08 31.01 -23.92
CA VAL A 249 6.35 31.74 -23.75
C VAL A 249 6.97 32.09 -25.10
N GLU A 250 6.82 31.24 -26.13
CA GLU A 250 7.35 31.50 -27.47
C GLU A 250 6.81 32.82 -28.03
N SER A 251 5.48 32.99 -28.09
CA SER A 251 4.87 34.21 -28.60
C SER A 251 5.23 35.43 -27.75
N TRP A 252 5.34 35.24 -26.44
CA TRP A 252 5.66 36.33 -25.51
C TRP A 252 7.11 36.83 -25.65
N LEU A 253 8.03 35.99 -26.15
CA LEU A 253 9.42 36.34 -26.40
C LEU A 253 9.63 37.11 -27.72
N GLU A 254 8.63 37.21 -28.60
CA GLU A 254 8.78 37.73 -29.97
C GLU A 254 9.37 39.15 -30.07
N ASP A 255 9.10 40.01 -29.08
CA ASP A 255 9.49 41.42 -28.99
C ASP A 255 10.63 41.68 -27.98
N LYS A 256 11.20 40.63 -27.38
CA LYS A 256 12.26 40.75 -26.36
C LYS A 256 13.66 40.72 -26.97
N ASN A 257 14.63 41.37 -26.31
CA ASN A 257 16.03 41.44 -26.73
C ASN A 257 16.97 40.71 -25.77
N TYR A 258 16.67 40.69 -24.48
CA TYR A 258 17.51 40.03 -23.47
C TYR A 258 16.67 39.13 -22.60
N VAL A 259 17.27 38.08 -22.06
CA VAL A 259 16.71 37.32 -20.93
C VAL A 259 17.63 37.52 -19.74
N LEU A 260 17.08 37.99 -18.62
CA LEU A 260 17.81 38.22 -17.38
C LEU A 260 17.50 37.08 -16.40
N SER A 261 18.55 36.43 -15.92
CA SER A 261 18.46 35.47 -14.82
C SER A 261 19.41 35.88 -13.71
N THR A 262 18.85 36.15 -12.52
CA THR A 262 19.60 36.55 -11.33
C THR A 262 19.69 35.44 -10.29
N SER A 263 19.25 34.23 -10.61
CA SER A 263 19.15 33.12 -9.67
C SER A 263 20.42 32.90 -8.85
N ILE A 264 20.26 32.47 -7.60
CA ILE A 264 21.37 32.11 -6.68
C ILE A 264 21.84 30.67 -6.94
N HIS A 265 20.96 29.83 -7.51
CA HIS A 265 21.29 28.48 -7.98
C HIS A 265 20.14 27.95 -8.85
N GLU A 266 20.47 27.41 -10.03
CA GLU A 266 19.56 26.71 -10.94
C GLU A 266 20.01 25.27 -11.18
N SER A 267 19.09 24.39 -11.59
CA SER A 267 19.45 23.07 -12.13
C SER A 267 19.78 23.12 -13.61
N PHE A 268 19.00 23.87 -14.40
CA PHE A 268 19.22 24.07 -15.83
C PHE A 268 18.83 25.51 -16.21
N GLY A 269 17.55 25.86 -16.00
CA GLY A 269 17.01 27.19 -16.30
C GLY A 269 16.35 27.25 -17.69
N TYR A 270 15.21 26.56 -17.86
CA TYR A 270 14.49 26.47 -19.13
C TYR A 270 14.21 27.84 -19.76
N GLY A 271 13.69 28.82 -19.00
CA GLY A 271 13.41 30.15 -19.56
C GLY A 271 14.63 30.85 -20.17
N ILE A 272 15.85 30.54 -19.72
CA ILE A 272 17.09 31.03 -20.34
C ILE A 272 17.29 30.31 -21.68
N ALA A 273 17.23 28.98 -21.67
CA ALA A 273 17.47 28.15 -22.85
C ALA A 273 16.43 28.40 -23.97
N GLU A 274 15.16 28.57 -23.60
CA GLU A 274 14.06 28.90 -24.51
C GLU A 274 14.29 30.26 -25.18
N ALA A 275 14.67 31.27 -24.41
CA ALA A 275 14.98 32.59 -24.95
C ALA A 275 16.21 32.53 -25.89
N MET A 276 17.28 31.84 -25.49
CA MET A 276 18.45 31.63 -26.34
C MET A 276 18.09 30.91 -27.64
N ALA A 277 17.20 29.91 -27.60
CA ALA A 277 16.70 29.23 -28.79
C ALA A 277 15.95 30.19 -29.73
N SER A 278 15.21 31.17 -29.21
CA SER A 278 14.57 32.25 -29.98
C SER A 278 15.54 33.36 -30.46
N GLY A 279 16.84 33.21 -30.23
CA GLY A 279 17.88 34.16 -30.63
C GLY A 279 18.03 35.36 -29.68
N ILE A 280 17.57 35.25 -28.44
CA ILE A 280 17.62 36.32 -27.42
C ILE A 280 18.91 36.21 -26.61
N LYS A 281 19.55 37.35 -26.35
CA LYS A 281 20.82 37.39 -25.60
C LYS A 281 20.62 37.01 -24.13
N PRO A 282 21.34 36.01 -23.63
CA PRO A 282 21.29 35.65 -22.21
C PRO A 282 22.17 36.58 -21.36
N ILE A 283 21.64 37.01 -20.22
CA ILE A 283 22.35 37.75 -19.18
C ILE A 283 22.14 36.99 -17.87
N ILE A 284 23.13 36.19 -17.48
CA ILE A 284 22.96 35.17 -16.44
C ILE A 284 23.91 35.47 -15.29
N HIS A 285 23.38 35.52 -14.07
CA HIS A 285 24.21 35.66 -12.88
C HIS A 285 25.12 34.42 -12.75
N ASN A 286 26.39 34.62 -12.41
CA ASN A 286 27.37 33.57 -12.19
C ASN A 286 27.12 32.88 -10.84
N PHE A 287 25.95 32.25 -10.74
CA PHE A 287 25.55 31.50 -9.58
C PHE A 287 26.39 30.25 -9.38
N VAL A 288 26.21 29.61 -8.23
CA VAL A 288 26.98 28.41 -7.87
C VAL A 288 26.83 27.33 -8.97
N PHE A 289 27.93 27.02 -9.66
CA PHE A 289 28.03 26.12 -10.82
C PHE A 289 27.38 26.57 -12.13
N ALA A 290 27.14 27.88 -12.32
CA ALA A 290 26.59 28.42 -13.58
C ALA A 290 27.50 28.16 -14.79
N ASP A 291 28.82 28.16 -14.59
CA ASP A 291 29.84 27.93 -15.62
C ASP A 291 29.97 26.48 -16.08
N GLU A 292 29.27 25.55 -15.42
CA GLU A 292 29.08 24.19 -15.93
C GLU A 292 27.94 24.10 -16.96
N ILE A 293 26.99 25.04 -16.92
CA ILE A 293 25.78 25.03 -17.74
C ILE A 293 25.90 26.03 -18.90
N TRP A 294 26.47 27.20 -18.61
CA TRP A 294 26.52 28.33 -19.54
C TRP A 294 27.97 28.72 -19.83
N ASP A 295 28.24 29.10 -21.08
CA ASP A 295 29.53 29.68 -21.44
C ASP A 295 29.80 30.93 -20.57
N LYS A 296 31.02 31.05 -20.05
CA LYS A 296 31.45 32.13 -19.16
C LYS A 296 31.18 33.53 -19.72
N LYS A 297 31.15 33.68 -21.05
CA LYS A 297 30.82 34.96 -21.70
C LYS A 297 29.37 35.43 -21.48
N PHE A 298 28.48 34.53 -21.07
CA PHE A 298 27.08 34.84 -20.73
C PHE A 298 26.87 35.11 -19.24
N LEU A 299 27.93 35.06 -18.43
CA LEU A 299 27.87 35.13 -16.97
C LEU A 299 28.33 36.49 -16.44
N PHE A 300 27.63 37.01 -15.42
CA PHE A 300 28.02 38.21 -14.67
C PHE A 300 28.07 37.95 -13.16
N CYS A 301 29.00 38.58 -12.46
CA CYS A 301 29.13 38.54 -11.00
C CYS A 301 28.66 39.84 -10.32
N SER A 302 28.63 40.96 -11.04
CA SER A 302 28.25 42.27 -10.51
C SER A 302 27.17 42.98 -11.34
N ILE A 303 26.52 43.98 -10.73
CA ILE A 303 25.54 44.83 -11.43
C ILE A 303 26.22 45.49 -12.63
N ASP A 304 27.41 46.07 -12.47
CA ASP A 304 28.13 46.77 -13.56
C ASP A 304 28.44 45.86 -14.74
N GLU A 305 28.80 44.60 -14.49
CA GLU A 305 28.98 43.60 -15.55
C GLU A 305 27.67 43.29 -16.28
N ALA A 306 26.56 43.10 -15.56
CA ALA A 306 25.25 42.91 -16.18
C ALA A 306 24.86 44.11 -17.06
N ILE A 307 25.09 45.34 -16.56
CA ILE A 307 24.86 46.57 -17.33
C ILE A 307 25.73 46.60 -18.57
N LYS A 308 27.03 46.29 -18.44
CA LYS A 308 27.96 46.26 -19.57
C LYS A 308 27.51 45.26 -20.63
N MET A 309 27.13 44.05 -20.24
CA MET A 309 26.68 43.00 -21.17
C MET A 309 25.36 43.35 -21.89
N ILE A 310 24.46 44.08 -21.23
CA ILE A 310 23.21 44.56 -21.86
C ILE A 310 23.50 45.72 -22.81
N THR A 311 24.42 46.61 -22.44
CA THR A 311 24.70 47.87 -23.16
C THR A 311 25.79 47.76 -24.23
N GLU A 312 26.58 46.69 -24.28
CA GLU A 312 27.60 46.50 -25.31
C GLU A 312 27.00 46.33 -26.72
N GLU A 313 27.79 46.65 -27.75
CA GLU A 313 27.36 46.54 -29.15
C GLU A 313 27.33 45.09 -29.66
N LYS A 314 28.05 44.18 -29.01
CA LYS A 314 28.09 42.77 -29.41
C LYS A 314 26.73 42.12 -29.17
N TYR A 315 26.07 41.69 -30.25
CA TYR A 315 24.81 40.96 -30.20
C TYR A 315 24.73 39.95 -31.35
N ASP A 316 24.73 38.65 -31.05
CA ASP A 316 24.69 37.58 -32.06
C ASP A 316 23.61 36.54 -31.72
N SER A 317 22.42 36.69 -32.33
CA SER A 317 21.32 35.75 -32.15
C SER A 317 21.67 34.31 -32.55
N ARG A 318 22.53 34.13 -33.55
CA ARG A 318 22.91 32.80 -34.05
C ARG A 318 23.84 32.12 -33.06
N GLU A 319 24.79 32.84 -32.47
CA GLU A 319 25.64 32.34 -31.39
C GLU A 319 24.80 31.76 -30.23
N TYR A 320 23.76 32.48 -29.79
CA TYR A 320 22.93 32.04 -28.67
C TYR A 320 22.11 30.79 -29.01
N ARG A 321 21.50 30.75 -30.20
CA ARG A 321 20.74 29.57 -30.64
C ARG A 321 21.65 28.37 -30.89
N ASN A 322 22.79 28.56 -31.55
CA ASN A 322 23.74 27.49 -31.82
C ASN A 322 24.28 26.88 -30.52
N PHE A 323 24.54 27.70 -29.50
CA PHE A 323 24.90 27.17 -28.18
C PHE A 323 23.87 26.18 -27.64
N ILE A 324 22.57 26.48 -27.76
CA ILE A 324 21.50 25.53 -27.37
C ILE A 324 21.45 24.33 -28.30
N GLN A 325 21.60 24.53 -29.61
CA GLN A 325 21.56 23.47 -30.61
C GLN A 325 22.68 22.43 -30.45
N ASP A 326 23.87 22.89 -30.09
CA ASP A 326 25.06 22.06 -30.03
C ASP A 326 25.17 21.32 -28.69
N ASN A 327 24.64 21.92 -27.61
CA ASN A 327 24.79 21.37 -26.25
C ASN A 327 23.50 20.77 -25.67
N TYR A 328 22.33 21.31 -26.03
CA TYR A 328 21.06 21.08 -25.31
C TYR A 328 19.85 20.78 -26.21
N ARG A 329 20.02 20.52 -27.51
CA ARG A 329 18.88 20.08 -28.34
C ARG A 329 18.31 18.75 -27.87
N ASN A 330 16.98 18.59 -27.96
CA ASN A 330 16.27 17.40 -27.49
C ASN A 330 16.81 16.10 -28.12
N GLU A 331 17.03 16.09 -29.44
CA GLU A 331 17.46 14.91 -30.19
C GLU A 331 18.78 14.38 -29.65
N LEU A 332 19.72 15.28 -29.34
CA LEU A 332 21.02 14.93 -28.77
C LEU A 332 20.89 14.24 -27.40
N GLN A 333 19.98 14.70 -26.54
CA GLN A 333 19.78 14.09 -25.22
C GLN A 333 19.03 12.76 -25.34
N ILE A 334 18.05 12.65 -26.24
CA ILE A 334 17.34 11.41 -26.54
C ILE A 334 18.31 10.35 -27.08
N ASP A 335 19.23 10.71 -27.98
CA ASP A 335 20.24 9.78 -28.50
C ASP A 335 21.16 9.25 -27.39
N LYS A 336 21.56 10.13 -26.44
CA LYS A 336 22.31 9.69 -25.25
C LYS A 336 21.49 8.73 -24.39
N ILE A 337 20.21 9.00 -24.18
CA ILE A 337 19.30 8.12 -23.43
C ILE A 337 19.18 6.76 -24.11
N LYS A 338 19.01 6.73 -25.43
CA LYS A 338 18.98 5.49 -26.23
C LYS A 338 20.25 4.68 -26.07
N GLN A 339 21.41 5.32 -26.14
CA GLN A 339 22.70 4.65 -25.91
C GLN A 339 22.81 4.09 -24.49
N ILE A 340 22.35 4.84 -23.48
CA ILE A 340 22.33 4.38 -22.09
C ILE A 340 21.44 3.13 -21.96
N ILE A 341 20.22 3.18 -22.47
CA ILE A 341 19.28 2.06 -22.39
C ILE A 341 19.84 0.84 -23.14
N LYS A 342 20.36 1.01 -24.36
CA LYS A 342 20.99 -0.05 -25.13
C LYS A 342 22.20 -0.68 -24.42
N ASN A 343 23.01 0.11 -23.73
CA ASN A 343 24.13 -0.42 -22.94
C ASN A 343 23.63 -1.23 -21.73
N ILE A 344 22.51 -0.82 -21.12
CA ILE A 344 21.87 -1.59 -20.06
C ILE A 344 21.32 -2.93 -20.59
N GLU A 345 20.78 -2.95 -21.81
CA GLU A 345 20.30 -4.17 -22.48
C GLU A 345 21.43 -5.16 -22.79
N ILE A 346 22.54 -4.66 -23.35
CA ILE A 346 23.73 -5.47 -23.67
C ILE A 346 24.36 -6.03 -22.39
N SER A 347 24.29 -5.28 -21.28
CA SER A 347 24.62 -5.78 -19.95
C SER A 347 23.49 -6.68 -19.43
N SER A 348 23.29 -7.86 -20.02
CA SER A 348 22.39 -8.83 -19.43
C SER A 348 22.90 -9.21 -18.03
N LYS A 349 22.08 -9.05 -16.98
CA LYS A 349 22.30 -9.73 -15.69
C LYS A 349 22.10 -11.26 -15.82
N ILE A 350 21.95 -11.75 -17.05
CA ILE A 350 21.72 -13.14 -17.41
C ILE A 350 22.81 -13.50 -18.43
N GLY A 351 23.98 -13.84 -17.89
CA GLY A 351 25.19 -14.12 -18.67
C GLY A 351 26.39 -14.42 -17.78
N GLN A 352 26.35 -15.55 -17.06
CA GLN A 352 27.51 -16.25 -16.48
C GLN A 352 28.49 -15.43 -15.60
N GLN A 353 28.06 -15.07 -14.39
CA GLN A 353 28.82 -15.49 -13.22
C GLN A 353 28.00 -16.55 -12.50
N LYS A 354 28.52 -17.78 -12.40
CA LYS A 354 27.92 -18.77 -11.51
C LYS A 354 28.00 -18.20 -10.09
N PHE A 355 26.86 -18.11 -9.40
CA PHE A 355 26.84 -17.69 -8.00
C PHE A 355 27.71 -18.64 -7.17
N ASP A 356 28.80 -18.13 -6.60
CA ASP A 356 29.71 -18.92 -5.77
C ASP A 356 29.17 -19.00 -4.34
N TYR A 357 28.32 -20.01 -4.10
CA TYR A 357 27.74 -20.26 -2.78
C TYR A 357 28.80 -20.72 -1.76
N LYS A 358 29.96 -21.25 -2.19
CA LYS A 358 31.05 -21.60 -1.26
C LYS A 358 31.68 -20.33 -0.71
N GLN A 359 32.04 -19.40 -1.57
CA GLN A 359 32.58 -18.12 -1.15
C GLN A 359 31.57 -17.37 -0.28
N TYR A 360 30.32 -17.26 -0.74
CA TYR A 360 29.24 -16.60 0.01
C TYR A 360 29.10 -17.09 1.45
N TRP A 361 29.06 -18.41 1.68
CA TRP A 361 28.88 -18.98 3.01
C TRP A 361 30.12 -18.90 3.90
N ASN A 362 31.33 -18.97 3.31
CA ASN A 362 32.55 -18.70 4.07
C ASN A 362 32.59 -17.24 4.51
N ASP A 363 32.41 -16.29 3.58
CA ASP A 363 32.40 -14.86 3.90
C ASP A 363 31.37 -14.51 4.97
N ARG A 364 30.16 -15.08 4.87
CA ARG A 364 29.06 -14.82 5.81
C ARG A 364 29.37 -15.31 7.23
N LEU A 365 29.83 -16.56 7.36
CA LEU A 365 30.12 -17.17 8.66
C LEU A 365 31.46 -16.69 9.25
N ASP A 366 32.42 -16.32 8.40
CA ASP A 366 33.67 -15.68 8.83
C ASP A 366 33.39 -14.34 9.49
N ASN A 367 32.49 -13.54 8.90
CA ASN A 367 32.08 -12.25 9.46
C ASN A 367 31.18 -12.38 10.70
N LYS A 368 30.16 -13.24 10.66
CA LYS A 368 29.17 -13.36 11.73
C LYS A 368 28.81 -14.82 11.99
N PHE A 369 29.48 -15.44 12.96
CA PHE A 369 29.24 -16.83 13.38
C PHE A 369 28.21 -16.89 14.52
N ASP A 370 26.98 -16.48 14.24
CA ASP A 370 25.85 -16.53 15.17
C ASP A 370 24.54 -16.82 14.43
N ILE A 371 23.42 -16.77 15.15
CA ILE A 371 22.09 -17.12 14.61
C ILE A 371 21.60 -16.17 13.52
N GLU A 372 22.07 -14.91 13.49
CA GLU A 372 21.79 -14.00 12.37
C GLU A 372 22.67 -14.33 11.16
N GLY A 373 23.90 -14.79 11.41
CA GLY A 373 24.83 -15.28 10.39
C GLY A 373 24.24 -16.41 9.53
N VAL A 374 23.39 -17.26 10.10
CA VAL A 374 22.68 -18.32 9.36
C VAL A 374 21.22 -17.98 9.03
N GLY A 375 20.67 -16.91 9.63
CA GLY A 375 19.27 -16.50 9.48
C GLY A 375 19.07 -15.12 8.83
N TYR A 376 18.09 -14.35 9.30
CA TYR A 376 17.84 -12.98 8.84
C TYR A 376 18.81 -12.00 9.49
N ILE A 377 19.76 -11.48 8.71
CA ILE A 377 20.64 -10.38 9.13
C ILE A 377 19.82 -9.09 9.28
N GLY A 378 19.99 -8.40 10.41
CA GLY A 378 19.41 -7.07 10.66
C GLY A 378 18.04 -7.09 11.32
N LEU A 379 17.40 -8.26 11.46
CA LEU A 379 16.18 -8.42 12.27
C LEU A 379 16.48 -8.79 13.74
N GLY A 380 17.76 -8.96 14.08
CA GLY A 380 18.22 -9.19 15.43
C GLY A 380 18.18 -10.65 15.86
N ARG A 381 18.86 -10.94 16.97
CA ARG A 381 19.01 -12.28 17.54
C ARG A 381 17.68 -12.87 18.00
N GLU A 382 16.87 -12.07 18.70
CA GLU A 382 15.60 -12.51 19.29
C GLU A 382 14.61 -13.02 18.24
N TYR A 383 14.56 -12.36 17.08
CA TYR A 383 13.68 -12.76 15.97
C TYR A 383 14.13 -14.08 15.32
N ASN A 384 15.44 -14.25 15.14
CA ASN A 384 15.98 -15.51 14.63
C ASN A 384 15.76 -16.66 15.63
N GLU A 385 16.01 -16.43 16.92
CA GLU A 385 15.72 -17.41 17.98
C GLU A 385 14.23 -17.82 17.98
N TYR A 386 13.34 -16.86 17.74
CA TYR A 386 11.91 -17.07 17.56
C TYR A 386 11.58 -18.03 16.40
N LEU A 387 12.20 -17.87 15.23
CA LEU A 387 12.00 -18.78 14.09
C LEU A 387 12.56 -20.19 14.39
N TYR A 388 13.77 -20.27 14.92
CA TYR A 388 14.37 -21.58 15.27
C TYR A 388 13.61 -22.31 16.37
N LYS A 389 12.97 -21.60 17.31
CA LYS A 389 12.06 -22.20 18.31
C LYS A 389 10.93 -22.99 17.63
N ALA A 390 10.29 -22.43 16.61
CA ALA A 390 9.25 -23.11 15.85
C ALA A 390 9.77 -24.35 15.14
N ARG A 391 10.92 -24.25 14.46
CA ARG A 391 11.54 -25.39 13.75
C ARG A 391 11.90 -26.52 14.69
N LEU A 392 12.60 -26.23 15.79
CA LEU A 392 13.02 -27.24 16.78
C LEU A 392 11.81 -27.95 17.41
N TYR A 393 10.76 -27.20 17.77
CA TYR A 393 9.55 -27.80 18.33
C TYR A 393 8.87 -28.74 17.33
N THR A 394 8.73 -28.32 16.07
CA THR A 394 8.15 -29.16 15.02
C THR A 394 9.01 -30.40 14.76
N LEU A 395 10.34 -30.26 14.72
CA LEU A 395 11.27 -31.37 14.53
C LEU A 395 11.13 -32.42 15.63
N ASP A 396 11.06 -31.99 16.90
CA ASP A 396 10.89 -32.86 18.06
C ASP A 396 9.62 -33.70 17.98
N LYS A 397 8.49 -33.06 17.64
CA LYS A 397 7.20 -33.76 17.47
C LYS A 397 7.25 -34.77 16.32
N ILE A 398 7.85 -34.41 15.20
CA ILE A 398 7.98 -35.28 14.03
C ILE A 398 8.88 -36.48 14.34
N ILE A 399 10.05 -36.26 14.94
CA ILE A 399 10.98 -37.34 15.30
C ILE A 399 10.32 -38.32 16.27
N LYS A 400 9.66 -37.81 17.32
CA LYS A 400 8.92 -38.66 18.27
C LYS A 400 7.83 -39.50 17.60
N LYS A 401 7.19 -38.99 16.55
CA LYS A 401 6.14 -39.70 15.81
C LYS A 401 6.72 -40.73 14.82
N LEU A 402 7.73 -40.36 14.03
CA LEU A 402 8.39 -41.24 13.06
C LEU A 402 9.10 -42.41 13.74
N PHE A 403 9.80 -42.14 14.85
CA PHE A 403 10.63 -43.09 15.58
C PHE A 403 9.94 -43.58 16.87
N LYS A 404 8.61 -43.64 16.90
CA LYS A 404 7.85 -44.13 18.07
C LYS A 404 8.14 -45.60 18.39
N LYS A 405 8.37 -46.42 17.35
CA LYS A 405 8.56 -47.88 17.44
C LYS A 405 10.03 -48.31 17.40
N SER A 406 10.95 -47.40 17.15
CA SER A 406 12.39 -47.67 17.00
C SER A 406 13.19 -46.46 17.48
N LYS A 407 14.30 -46.66 18.19
CA LYS A 407 15.12 -45.52 18.63
C LYS A 407 15.88 -44.93 17.44
N LEU A 408 15.84 -43.60 17.27
CA LEU A 408 16.72 -42.90 16.32
C LEU A 408 18.17 -42.99 16.82
N THR A 409 19.06 -43.63 16.05
CA THR A 409 20.45 -43.85 16.48
C THR A 409 21.49 -43.21 15.56
N THR A 410 21.15 -43.06 14.27
CA THR A 410 22.09 -42.59 13.25
C THR A 410 21.53 -41.39 12.46
N VAL A 411 22.24 -40.26 12.45
CA VAL A 411 21.82 -39.02 11.78
C VAL A 411 22.91 -38.51 10.83
N PHE A 412 22.49 -38.07 9.64
CA PHE A 412 23.33 -37.34 8.69
C PHE A 412 22.76 -35.93 8.46
N GLU A 413 23.43 -34.90 8.98
CA GLU A 413 23.00 -33.49 8.87
C GLU A 413 23.70 -32.80 7.68
N ILE A 414 22.90 -32.17 6.83
CA ILE A 414 23.34 -31.36 5.70
C ILE A 414 23.33 -29.89 6.13
N GLY A 415 24.50 -29.23 6.03
CA GLY A 415 24.67 -27.82 6.35
C GLY A 415 24.37 -27.47 7.81
N PRO A 416 25.15 -27.99 8.79
CA PRO A 416 24.92 -27.72 10.21
C PRO A 416 25.11 -26.25 10.61
N GLY A 417 25.82 -25.44 9.81
CA GLY A 417 26.00 -24.00 10.03
C GLY A 417 26.67 -23.69 11.38
N ILE A 418 25.93 -23.08 12.30
CA ILE A 418 26.41 -22.80 13.67
C ILE A 418 26.08 -23.90 14.69
N GLY A 419 25.42 -24.99 14.24
CA GLY A 419 25.12 -26.17 15.06
C GLY A 419 23.87 -26.09 15.93
N VAL A 420 22.82 -25.36 15.50
CA VAL A 420 21.54 -25.29 16.23
C VAL A 420 20.87 -26.68 16.31
N PHE A 421 20.72 -27.35 15.17
CA PHE A 421 20.13 -28.70 15.11
C PHE A 421 21.10 -29.78 15.58
N THR A 422 22.41 -29.61 15.31
CA THR A 422 23.46 -30.43 15.90
C THR A 422 23.35 -30.51 17.43
N ASN A 423 23.13 -29.38 18.11
CA ASN A 423 22.93 -29.35 19.55
C ASN A 423 21.66 -30.11 19.98
N TYR A 424 20.56 -29.97 19.23
CA TYR A 424 19.33 -30.71 19.47
C TYR A 424 19.55 -32.23 19.37
N PHE A 425 20.26 -32.71 18.35
CA PHE A 425 20.59 -34.14 18.21
C PHE A 425 21.51 -34.64 19.33
N LYS A 426 22.48 -33.81 19.76
CA LYS A 426 23.33 -34.14 20.91
C LYS A 426 22.52 -34.30 22.21
N GLN A 427 21.60 -33.37 22.48
CA GLN A 427 20.74 -33.40 23.67
C GLN A 427 19.77 -34.60 23.66
N ASN A 428 19.36 -35.07 22.48
CA ASN A 428 18.52 -36.26 22.32
C ASN A 428 19.31 -37.58 22.28
N GLY A 429 20.61 -37.56 22.60
CA GLY A 429 21.41 -38.76 22.81
C GLY A 429 21.72 -39.54 21.53
N ILE A 430 21.80 -38.87 20.37
CA ILE A 430 22.22 -39.51 19.12
C ILE A 430 23.65 -40.04 19.26
N SER A 431 23.83 -41.33 18.99
CA SER A 431 25.10 -42.05 19.19
C SER A 431 26.02 -42.01 17.97
N ASN A 432 25.46 -41.94 16.76
CA ASN A 432 26.22 -41.88 15.52
C ASN A 432 25.75 -40.70 14.66
N TYR A 433 26.55 -39.64 14.62
CA TYR A 433 26.21 -38.41 13.93
C TYR A 433 27.31 -38.01 12.96
N TYR A 434 26.90 -37.69 11.75
CA TYR A 434 27.75 -37.13 10.70
C TYR A 434 27.11 -35.86 10.16
N ALA A 435 27.94 -34.87 9.83
CA ALA A 435 27.48 -33.68 9.16
C ALA A 435 28.43 -33.24 8.06
N ILE A 436 27.89 -32.62 7.02
CA ILE A 436 28.64 -32.03 5.92
C ILE A 436 28.28 -30.56 5.76
N ASP A 437 29.28 -29.68 5.72
CA ASP A 437 29.09 -28.25 5.47
C ASP A 437 30.07 -27.75 4.41
N ILE A 438 29.67 -26.75 3.65
CA ILE A 438 30.55 -26.11 2.67
C ILE A 438 31.49 -25.07 3.32
N SER A 439 31.06 -24.52 4.46
CA SER A 439 31.83 -23.54 5.24
C SER A 439 32.92 -24.23 6.04
N LYS A 440 34.16 -23.76 5.88
CA LYS A 440 35.30 -24.23 6.67
C LYS A 440 35.10 -23.94 8.16
N LYS A 441 34.65 -22.72 8.48
CA LYS A 441 34.47 -22.25 9.85
C LYS A 441 33.40 -23.03 10.61
N SER A 442 32.29 -23.39 9.95
CA SER A 442 31.26 -24.29 10.50
C SER A 442 31.89 -25.60 10.98
N VAL A 443 32.63 -26.29 10.10
CA VAL A 443 33.28 -27.57 10.41
C VAL A 443 34.28 -27.44 11.56
N GLU A 444 35.19 -26.48 11.51
CA GLU A 444 36.22 -26.31 12.55
C GLU A 444 35.64 -26.03 13.94
N VAL A 445 34.65 -25.13 14.03
CA VAL A 445 34.00 -24.77 15.31
C VAL A 445 33.15 -25.92 15.84
N LEU A 446 32.42 -26.64 14.98
CA LEU A 446 31.56 -27.73 15.43
C LEU A 446 32.37 -28.99 15.78
N SER A 447 33.43 -29.30 15.04
CA SER A 447 34.36 -30.39 15.37
C SER A 447 35.02 -30.19 16.73
N SER A 448 35.43 -28.96 17.06
CA SER A 448 36.02 -28.66 18.37
C SER A 448 35.01 -28.66 19.52
N LYS A 449 33.74 -28.36 19.24
CA LYS A 449 32.66 -28.35 20.24
C LYS A 449 32.06 -29.72 20.51
N TYR A 450 32.03 -30.62 19.51
CA TYR A 450 31.33 -31.91 19.58
C TYR A 450 32.25 -33.09 19.23
N ASN A 451 33.16 -33.45 20.14
CA ASN A 451 34.19 -34.50 19.93
C ASN A 451 33.67 -35.89 19.54
N ASN A 452 32.40 -36.22 19.80
CA ASN A 452 31.81 -37.53 19.48
C ASN A 452 31.11 -37.54 18.11
N PHE A 453 31.07 -36.41 17.41
CA PHE A 453 30.35 -36.20 16.16
C PHE A 453 31.35 -35.96 15.03
N ASN A 454 31.03 -36.44 13.82
CA ASN A 454 31.91 -36.34 12.66
C ASN A 454 31.46 -35.19 11.74
N PHE A 455 32.35 -34.28 11.39
CA PHE A 455 32.07 -33.16 10.49
C PHE A 455 33.01 -33.21 9.29
N ILE A 456 32.46 -33.00 8.10
CA ILE A 456 33.19 -33.05 6.83
C ILE A 456 32.98 -31.73 6.10
N GLN A 457 34.07 -31.12 5.63
CA GLN A 457 33.97 -29.98 4.72
C GLN A 457 33.76 -30.48 3.29
N GLY A 458 32.69 -30.07 2.63
CA GLY A 458 32.45 -30.49 1.25
C GLY A 458 31.19 -29.90 0.61
N ASP A 459 31.16 -29.94 -0.72
CA ASP A 459 29.97 -29.67 -1.50
C ASP A 459 29.06 -30.90 -1.50
N ILE A 460 27.79 -30.71 -1.10
CA ILE A 460 26.80 -31.78 -0.97
C ILE A 460 26.35 -32.39 -2.31
N SER A 461 26.62 -31.72 -3.43
CA SER A 461 26.39 -32.26 -4.78
C SER A 461 27.48 -33.23 -5.22
N GLU A 462 28.63 -33.26 -4.54
CA GLU A 462 29.77 -34.12 -4.88
C GLU A 462 29.78 -35.41 -4.05
N GLY A 463 29.46 -36.55 -4.67
CA GLY A 463 29.34 -37.84 -3.98
C GLY A 463 30.60 -38.31 -3.25
N LYS A 464 31.80 -37.85 -3.62
CA LYS A 464 33.07 -38.18 -2.95
C LYS A 464 33.16 -37.65 -1.51
N ASN A 465 32.37 -36.64 -1.17
CA ASN A 465 32.36 -36.02 0.17
C ASN A 465 31.50 -36.80 1.17
N TYR A 466 30.75 -37.80 0.71
CA TYR A 466 29.92 -38.64 1.57
C TYR A 466 30.71 -39.86 2.08
N PRO A 467 30.49 -40.30 3.33
CA PRO A 467 31.12 -41.50 3.87
C PRO A 467 30.77 -42.74 3.03
N LYS A 468 31.79 -43.50 2.62
CA LYS A 468 31.58 -44.76 1.87
C LYS A 468 30.93 -45.80 2.79
N ASN A 469 30.00 -46.59 2.24
CA ASN A 469 29.35 -47.73 2.91
C ASN A 469 28.63 -47.41 4.24
N SER A 470 28.29 -46.14 4.50
CA SER A 470 27.54 -45.74 5.69
C SER A 470 26.07 -45.46 5.34
N LYS A 471 25.17 -45.82 6.25
CA LYS A 471 23.74 -45.56 6.11
C LYS A 471 23.15 -44.98 7.40
N TYR A 472 22.15 -44.11 7.25
CA TYR A 472 21.57 -43.33 8.35
C TYR A 472 20.06 -43.46 8.41
N ASP A 473 19.51 -43.49 9.61
CA ASP A 473 18.08 -43.55 9.91
C ASP A 473 17.38 -42.24 9.53
N LEU A 474 18.08 -41.12 9.73
CA LEU A 474 17.61 -39.78 9.39
C LEU A 474 18.67 -39.02 8.58
N VAL A 475 18.27 -38.47 7.44
CA VAL A 475 19.02 -37.42 6.74
C VAL A 475 18.30 -36.10 6.96
N PHE A 476 18.96 -35.13 7.57
CA PHE A 476 18.36 -33.86 7.99
C PHE A 476 18.97 -32.68 7.23
N SER A 477 18.14 -31.73 6.81
CA SER A 477 18.59 -30.48 6.17
C SER A 477 17.66 -29.34 6.56
N ALA A 478 18.21 -28.16 6.85
CA ALA A 478 17.42 -26.96 7.10
C ALA A 478 18.04 -25.74 6.42
N ASP A 479 17.29 -25.11 5.52
CA ASP A 479 17.70 -23.94 4.74
C ASP A 479 19.03 -24.14 3.99
N VAL A 480 19.20 -25.29 3.32
CA VAL A 480 20.41 -25.60 2.53
C VAL A 480 20.12 -25.75 1.04
N LEU A 481 19.10 -26.50 0.64
CA LEU A 481 18.91 -26.86 -0.77
C LEU A 481 18.38 -25.70 -1.62
N LEU A 482 17.72 -24.68 -1.03
CA LEU A 482 17.47 -23.40 -1.70
C LEU A 482 18.74 -22.73 -2.22
N HIS A 483 19.90 -22.95 -1.60
CA HIS A 483 21.15 -22.31 -2.00
C HIS A 483 21.85 -23.01 -3.18
N LEU A 484 21.41 -24.22 -3.54
CA LEU A 484 21.84 -24.88 -4.78
C LEU A 484 21.07 -24.29 -5.95
N THR A 485 21.49 -23.13 -6.47
CA THR A 485 20.83 -22.46 -7.59
C THR A 485 21.01 -23.18 -8.94
N ASP A 486 22.05 -24.01 -9.04
CA ASP A 486 22.29 -24.96 -10.13
C ASP A 486 21.40 -26.22 -9.96
N GLU A 487 20.51 -26.45 -10.92
CA GLU A 487 19.55 -27.56 -10.88
C GLU A 487 20.19 -28.95 -10.99
N ASN A 488 21.33 -29.07 -11.68
CA ASN A 488 22.05 -30.34 -11.73
C ASN A 488 22.65 -30.66 -10.36
N LYS A 489 23.21 -29.65 -9.68
CA LYS A 489 23.73 -29.81 -8.32
C LYS A 489 22.63 -30.16 -7.32
N PHE A 490 21.46 -29.53 -7.42
CA PHE A 490 20.29 -29.87 -6.61
C PHE A 490 19.87 -31.35 -6.80
N LYS A 491 19.74 -31.80 -8.05
CA LYS A 491 19.39 -33.20 -8.36
C LYS A 491 20.45 -34.18 -7.84
N LEU A 492 21.73 -33.86 -8.00
CA LEU A 492 22.84 -34.67 -7.50
C LEU A 492 22.85 -34.74 -5.96
N ALA A 493 22.60 -33.63 -5.27
CA ALA A 493 22.51 -33.59 -3.82
C ALA A 493 21.40 -34.52 -3.31
N LEU A 494 20.19 -34.46 -3.88
CA LEU A 494 19.09 -35.37 -3.51
C LEU A 494 19.44 -36.85 -3.78
N LYS A 495 20.14 -37.13 -4.88
CA LYS A 495 20.63 -38.49 -5.18
C LYS A 495 21.65 -38.97 -4.14
N ASN A 496 22.58 -38.11 -3.73
CA ASN A 496 23.58 -38.44 -2.71
C ASN A 496 22.93 -38.67 -1.34
N MET A 497 21.99 -37.81 -0.95
CA MET A 497 21.19 -37.97 0.28
C MET A 497 20.44 -39.32 0.28
N LYS A 498 19.86 -39.73 -0.86
CA LYS A 498 19.23 -41.06 -1.00
C LYS A 498 20.22 -42.19 -0.76
N ASN A 499 21.43 -42.06 -1.30
CA ASN A 499 22.45 -43.09 -1.24
C ASN A 499 22.93 -43.34 0.19
N VAL A 500 22.89 -42.35 1.08
CA VAL A 500 23.25 -42.52 2.50
C VAL A 500 22.04 -42.82 3.39
N LEU A 501 20.81 -42.77 2.88
CA LEU A 501 19.62 -43.10 3.66
C LEU A 501 19.42 -44.62 3.79
N ASN A 502 19.05 -45.09 4.99
CA ASN A 502 18.57 -46.44 5.25
C ASN A 502 17.28 -46.75 4.46
N ASP A 503 16.98 -48.03 4.23
CA ASP A 503 15.80 -48.41 3.45
C ASP A 503 14.48 -48.05 4.14
N ASN A 504 14.44 -48.14 5.46
CA ASN A 504 13.33 -47.70 6.30
C ASN A 504 13.56 -46.32 6.93
N GLY A 505 14.58 -45.59 6.49
CA GLY A 505 14.92 -44.26 7.00
C GLY A 505 14.03 -43.16 6.40
N TYR A 506 14.13 -41.96 6.99
CA TYR A 506 13.43 -40.76 6.54
C TYR A 506 14.41 -39.62 6.22
N MET A 507 14.06 -38.75 5.28
CA MET A 507 14.67 -37.42 5.17
C MET A 507 13.71 -36.36 5.69
N ILE A 508 14.23 -35.39 6.43
CA ILE A 508 13.50 -34.21 6.85
C ILE A 508 14.21 -32.99 6.28
N ILE A 509 13.49 -32.20 5.51
CA ILE A 509 14.02 -31.01 4.83
C ILE A 509 13.15 -29.81 5.18
N TYR A 510 13.72 -28.82 5.88
CA TYR A 510 13.16 -27.46 5.96
C TYR A 510 13.71 -26.66 4.79
N ASP A 511 12.83 -26.09 3.96
CA ASP A 511 13.27 -25.27 2.83
C ASP A 511 12.18 -24.28 2.37
N ALA A 512 12.60 -23.27 1.61
CA ALA A 512 11.73 -22.33 0.93
C ALA A 512 11.03 -23.02 -0.26
N ILE A 513 9.86 -23.60 0.02
CA ILE A 513 9.09 -24.40 -0.93
C ILE A 513 7.75 -23.74 -1.17
N SER A 514 7.33 -23.61 -2.43
CA SER A 514 6.06 -22.99 -2.80
C SER A 514 5.05 -24.00 -3.34
N LYS A 515 3.76 -23.64 -3.36
CA LYS A 515 2.72 -24.40 -4.05
C LYS A 515 2.77 -24.14 -5.55
N ASN A 516 2.93 -22.86 -5.92
CA ASN A 516 3.04 -22.41 -7.31
C ASN A 516 4.50 -22.13 -7.67
N GLU A 517 4.82 -21.92 -8.95
CA GLU A 517 6.16 -21.46 -9.33
C GLU A 517 6.40 -20.04 -8.82
N VAL A 518 7.44 -19.88 -7.99
CA VAL A 518 7.82 -18.60 -7.40
C VAL A 518 9.30 -18.39 -7.66
N LYS A 519 9.65 -17.20 -8.16
CA LYS A 519 11.06 -16.79 -8.29
C LYS A 519 11.50 -16.09 -7.02
N SER A 520 12.67 -16.49 -6.53
CA SER A 520 13.35 -15.75 -5.46
C SER A 520 14.02 -14.52 -6.04
N THR A 521 13.99 -13.44 -5.29
CA THR A 521 14.65 -12.19 -5.63
C THR A 521 16.07 -12.13 -5.09
N SER A 522 16.51 -13.13 -4.34
CA SER A 522 17.87 -13.27 -3.84
C SER A 522 18.67 -14.20 -4.77
N PRO A 523 19.82 -13.76 -5.32
CA PRO A 523 20.58 -14.55 -6.30
C PRO A 523 21.18 -15.84 -5.72
N HIS A 524 21.22 -15.94 -4.39
CA HIS A 524 21.71 -17.09 -3.63
C HIS A 524 20.60 -18.07 -3.23
N VAL A 525 19.35 -17.84 -3.67
CA VAL A 525 18.18 -18.63 -3.26
C VAL A 525 17.39 -19.04 -4.49
N ARG A 526 16.93 -20.27 -4.54
CA ARG A 526 15.98 -20.77 -5.52
C ARG A 526 14.82 -21.46 -4.83
N ILE A 527 13.64 -20.83 -4.90
CA ILE A 527 12.38 -21.38 -4.40
C ILE A 527 11.86 -22.38 -5.41
N ARG A 528 11.47 -23.57 -4.95
CA ARG A 528 10.97 -24.65 -5.80
C ARG A 528 9.55 -25.00 -5.43
N SER A 529 8.72 -25.34 -6.42
CA SER A 529 7.39 -25.83 -6.14
C SER A 529 7.46 -27.25 -5.55
N VAL A 530 6.53 -27.57 -4.64
CA VAL A 530 6.41 -28.91 -4.06
C VAL A 530 6.21 -29.98 -5.15
N GLU A 531 5.51 -29.63 -6.24
CA GLU A 531 5.30 -30.53 -7.38
C GLU A 531 6.59 -30.81 -8.14
N TYR A 532 7.43 -29.80 -8.36
CA TYR A 532 8.74 -29.99 -8.98
C TYR A 532 9.64 -30.89 -8.12
N ILE A 533 9.68 -30.65 -6.81
CA ILE A 533 10.44 -31.49 -5.88
C ILE A 533 9.92 -32.94 -5.91
N ARG A 534 8.59 -33.13 -5.88
CA ARG A 534 7.96 -34.45 -5.98
C ARG A 534 8.38 -35.19 -7.25
N LYS A 535 8.40 -34.50 -8.40
CA LYS A 535 8.88 -35.07 -9.66
C LYS A 535 10.33 -35.54 -9.56
N VAL A 536 11.25 -34.68 -9.10
CA VAL A 536 12.68 -35.01 -8.99
C VAL A 536 12.93 -36.16 -8.00
N LEU A 537 12.21 -36.20 -6.88
CA LEU A 537 12.29 -37.29 -5.91
C LEU A 537 11.79 -38.62 -6.52
N SER A 538 10.66 -38.56 -7.25
CA SER A 538 10.06 -39.74 -7.91
C SER A 538 11.00 -40.37 -8.94
N GLU A 539 11.68 -39.54 -9.74
CA GLU A 539 12.74 -39.96 -10.69
C GLU A 539 13.91 -40.66 -9.97
N ASN A 540 14.13 -40.34 -8.70
CA ASN A 540 15.15 -40.96 -7.85
C ASN A 540 14.59 -42.09 -6.96
N GLY A 541 13.37 -42.58 -7.17
CA GLY A 541 12.80 -43.66 -6.35
C GLY A 541 12.49 -43.28 -4.90
N MET A 542 12.27 -41.99 -4.66
CA MET A 542 11.80 -41.43 -3.39
C MET A 542 10.41 -40.82 -3.55
N GLU A 543 9.73 -40.59 -2.44
CA GLU A 543 8.43 -39.93 -2.41
C GLU A 543 8.29 -39.03 -1.18
N ILE A 544 7.50 -37.97 -1.33
CA ILE A 544 7.14 -37.07 -0.22
C ILE A 544 5.99 -37.74 0.54
N GLU A 545 6.24 -38.12 1.79
CA GLU A 545 5.22 -38.65 2.70
C GLU A 545 4.29 -37.54 3.19
N THR A 546 4.87 -36.41 3.57
CA THR A 546 4.11 -35.29 4.15
C THR A 546 4.82 -33.97 3.85
N CYS A 547 4.04 -32.92 3.64
CA CYS A 547 4.50 -31.53 3.51
C CYS A 547 3.77 -30.68 4.58
N ILE A 548 4.52 -30.09 5.51
CA ILE A 548 3.99 -29.35 6.66
C ILE A 548 4.39 -27.88 6.51
N PRO A 549 3.44 -26.93 6.51
CA PRO A 549 3.77 -25.52 6.47
C PRO A 549 4.36 -25.04 7.80
N MET A 550 5.42 -24.20 7.74
CA MET A 550 6.16 -23.76 8.93
C MET A 550 5.73 -22.40 9.46
N TYR A 551 5.43 -21.45 8.58
CA TYR A 551 5.00 -20.11 8.95
C TYR A 551 3.91 -19.58 8.02
N PHE A 552 2.95 -18.87 8.60
CA PHE A 552 1.92 -18.16 7.85
C PHE A 552 2.38 -16.75 7.49
N PHE A 553 2.79 -15.94 8.47
CA PHE A 553 3.33 -14.59 8.26
C PHE A 553 4.66 -14.35 8.98
N ALA A 554 5.08 -15.29 9.83
CA ALA A 554 6.25 -15.10 10.68
C ALA A 554 7.59 -15.08 9.94
N SER A 555 7.66 -15.61 8.71
CA SER A 555 8.81 -15.54 7.79
C SER A 555 8.36 -14.94 6.46
N SER A 556 9.29 -14.57 5.59
CA SER A 556 9.02 -13.92 4.30
C SER A 556 7.93 -14.68 3.51
N PRO A 557 6.74 -14.09 3.33
CA PRO A 557 5.65 -14.75 2.64
C PRO A 557 5.94 -14.69 1.13
N PHE A 558 6.45 -15.77 0.55
CA PHE A 558 6.74 -15.86 -0.89
C PHE A 558 5.71 -16.71 -1.64
N ASP A 559 4.99 -17.60 -0.96
CA ASP A 559 3.95 -18.47 -1.50
C ASP A 559 2.59 -17.76 -1.42
N ILE A 560 2.44 -16.63 -2.10
CA ILE A 560 1.28 -15.73 -1.97
C ILE A 560 0.28 -15.98 -3.10
N ASN A 561 -1.01 -16.01 -2.76
CA ASN A 561 -2.08 -15.81 -3.74
C ASN A 561 -2.71 -14.42 -3.58
N ARG A 562 -2.37 -13.48 -4.47
CA ARG A 562 -2.75 -12.06 -4.34
C ARG A 562 -4.26 -11.78 -4.47
N SER A 563 -5.05 -12.75 -4.91
CA SER A 563 -6.52 -12.63 -4.91
C SER A 563 -7.15 -12.93 -3.55
N GLN A 564 -6.39 -13.48 -2.61
CA GLN A 564 -6.85 -13.81 -1.25
C GLN A 564 -6.48 -12.69 -0.28
N THR A 565 -7.46 -12.24 0.51
CA THR A 565 -7.25 -11.12 1.46
C THR A 565 -6.24 -11.49 2.54
N GLU A 566 -6.25 -12.74 2.99
CA GLU A 566 -5.39 -13.29 4.03
C GLU A 566 -3.91 -13.23 3.64
N SER A 567 -3.61 -13.40 2.34
CA SER A 567 -2.26 -13.29 1.81
C SER A 567 -1.73 -11.85 1.88
N LEU A 568 -2.60 -10.85 1.71
CA LEU A 568 -2.22 -9.43 1.82
C LEU A 568 -2.02 -9.01 3.29
N GLU A 569 -2.91 -9.44 4.18
CA GLU A 569 -2.79 -9.21 5.62
C GLU A 569 -1.49 -9.82 6.16
N ALA A 570 -1.13 -11.03 5.73
CA ALA A 570 0.13 -11.67 6.13
C ALA A 570 1.37 -10.88 5.71
N ILE A 571 1.37 -10.29 4.50
CA ILE A 571 2.46 -9.41 4.04
C ILE A 571 2.54 -8.16 4.92
N ASN A 572 1.40 -7.53 5.22
CA ASN A 572 1.35 -6.35 6.07
C ASN A 572 1.89 -6.63 7.46
N ILE A 573 1.47 -7.75 8.07
CA ILE A 573 1.96 -8.20 9.39
C ILE A 573 3.47 -8.43 9.33
N PHE A 574 3.98 -9.15 8.32
CA PHE A 574 5.41 -9.41 8.18
C PHE A 574 6.22 -8.10 8.07
N ASN A 575 5.75 -7.13 7.28
CA ASN A 575 6.41 -5.83 7.14
C ASN A 575 6.38 -5.03 8.45
N LEU A 576 5.25 -5.01 9.15
CA LEU A 576 5.14 -4.34 10.46
C LEU A 576 6.05 -4.98 11.51
N ILE A 577 6.21 -6.31 11.48
CA ILE A 577 7.18 -7.01 12.35
C ILE A 577 8.61 -6.49 12.10
N GLN A 578 9.00 -6.30 10.84
CA GLN A 578 10.33 -5.76 10.52
C GLN A 578 10.52 -4.33 11.04
N VAL A 579 9.49 -3.48 10.89
CA VAL A 579 9.50 -2.11 11.42
C VAL A 579 9.63 -2.12 12.94
N PHE A 580 8.81 -2.94 13.62
CA PHE A 580 8.81 -3.08 15.07
C PHE A 580 10.15 -3.57 15.62
N LEU A 581 10.82 -4.49 14.92
CA LEU A 581 12.10 -5.04 15.36
C LEU A 581 13.27 -4.09 15.10
N ASN A 582 13.13 -3.17 14.14
CA ASN A 582 14.19 -2.25 13.79
C ASN A 582 14.30 -1.10 14.81
N GLN A 583 15.46 -1.02 15.47
CA GLN A 583 15.74 -0.04 16.53
C GLN A 583 15.70 1.42 16.05
N ASN A 584 15.87 1.67 14.75
CA ASN A 584 15.78 3.02 14.19
C ASN A 584 14.33 3.53 14.07
N TYR A 585 13.34 2.63 14.16
CA TYR A 585 11.92 2.94 13.99
C TYR A 585 11.09 2.67 15.24
N CYS A 586 11.55 1.78 16.14
CA CYS A 586 10.86 1.45 17.37
C CYS A 586 11.81 1.43 18.57
N ASN A 587 11.51 2.25 19.59
CA ASN A 587 12.33 2.43 20.80
C ASN A 587 12.16 1.30 21.86
N ILE A 588 11.49 0.20 21.53
CA ILE A 588 11.24 -0.90 22.47
C ILE A 588 12.51 -1.75 22.67
N LYS A 589 12.87 -1.99 23.93
CA LYS A 589 14.06 -2.77 24.34
C LYS A 589 13.83 -4.29 24.31
N GLY A 590 14.92 -5.05 24.38
CA GLY A 590 14.96 -6.49 24.07
C GLY A 590 13.95 -7.39 24.80
N GLU A 591 13.73 -7.24 26.12
CA GLU A 591 12.74 -8.07 26.83
C GLU A 591 11.30 -7.81 26.36
N ASN A 592 10.95 -6.55 26.12
CA ASN A 592 9.63 -6.17 25.63
C ASN A 592 9.40 -6.68 24.19
N LYS A 593 10.45 -6.78 23.37
CA LYS A 593 10.38 -7.44 22.05
C LYS A 593 10.05 -8.93 22.16
N LYS A 594 10.59 -9.63 23.16
CA LYS A 594 10.32 -11.06 23.37
C LYS A 594 8.86 -11.32 23.70
N ILE A 595 8.24 -10.48 24.54
CA ILE A 595 6.81 -10.58 24.87
C ILE A 595 5.94 -10.49 23.61
N VAL A 596 6.24 -9.53 22.72
CA VAL A 596 5.51 -9.37 21.45
C VAL A 596 5.77 -10.51 20.48
N LEU A 597 7.02 -10.97 20.34
CA LEU A 597 7.36 -12.12 19.49
C LEU A 597 6.69 -13.41 19.98
N GLU A 598 6.51 -13.58 21.28
CA GLU A 598 5.77 -14.70 21.85
C GLU A 598 4.27 -14.62 21.53
N TYR A 599 3.64 -13.45 21.62
CA TYR A 599 2.27 -13.28 21.14
C TYR A 599 2.13 -13.66 19.65
N LEU A 600 3.03 -13.14 18.80
CA LEU A 600 3.03 -13.40 17.36
C LEU A 600 3.29 -14.87 17.03
N TYR A 601 4.09 -15.57 17.84
CA TYR A 601 4.33 -17.01 17.73
C TYR A 601 3.02 -17.79 17.74
N TYR A 602 2.22 -17.60 18.78
CA TYR A 602 1.00 -18.36 18.96
C TYR A 602 -0.05 -17.98 17.92
N VAL A 603 -0.11 -16.71 17.54
CA VAL A 603 -0.95 -16.25 16.44
C VAL A 603 -0.60 -16.92 15.11
N ASP A 604 0.69 -16.96 14.74
CA ASP A 604 1.14 -17.61 13.50
C ASP A 604 0.74 -19.09 13.48
N LYS A 605 0.84 -19.80 14.62
CA LYS A 605 0.40 -21.21 14.73
C LYS A 605 -1.11 -21.37 14.67
N LEU A 606 -1.88 -20.44 15.23
CA LEU A 606 -3.33 -20.44 15.09
C LEU A 606 -3.74 -20.29 13.61
N CYS A 607 -3.08 -19.39 12.87
CA CYS A 607 -3.29 -19.23 11.43
C CYS A 607 -2.96 -20.53 10.67
N LEU A 608 -1.81 -21.14 10.92
CA LEU A 608 -1.44 -22.41 10.29
C LEU A 608 -2.46 -23.54 10.56
N SER A 609 -2.97 -23.66 11.79
CA SER A 609 -4.01 -24.65 12.13
C SER A 609 -5.36 -24.32 11.48
N ASN A 610 -5.76 -23.05 11.43
CA ASN A 610 -7.01 -22.62 10.80
C ASN A 610 -7.01 -22.80 9.28
N TYR A 611 -5.94 -22.39 8.60
CA TYR A 611 -5.86 -22.37 7.14
C TYR A 611 -5.29 -23.66 6.54
N LYS A 612 -4.65 -24.51 7.36
CA LYS A 612 -4.00 -25.76 6.92
C LYS A 612 -2.95 -25.55 5.82
N TYR A 613 -2.39 -24.35 5.77
CA TYR A 613 -1.47 -23.88 4.74
C TYR A 613 -0.62 -22.73 5.32
N GLY A 614 0.57 -22.50 4.75
CA GLY A 614 1.47 -21.42 5.14
C GLY A 614 2.17 -20.79 3.93
N LEU A 615 2.47 -19.49 4.03
CA LEU A 615 2.88 -18.65 2.90
C LEU A 615 4.40 -18.61 2.68
N SER A 616 5.16 -19.42 3.39
CA SER A 616 6.63 -19.40 3.33
C SER A 616 7.23 -20.81 3.40
N GLU A 617 8.26 -21.00 4.23
CA GLU A 617 8.98 -22.26 4.44
C GLU A 617 8.04 -23.43 4.74
N LYS A 618 8.44 -24.60 4.24
CA LYS A 618 7.74 -25.86 4.48
C LYS A 618 8.76 -26.90 4.92
N LEU A 619 8.29 -27.85 5.72
CA LEU A 619 9.00 -29.07 6.05
C LEU A 619 8.49 -30.20 5.16
N LEU A 620 9.41 -30.95 4.55
CA LEU A 620 9.12 -32.19 3.85
C LEU A 620 9.60 -33.38 4.65
N ILE A 621 8.75 -34.40 4.75
CA ILE A 621 9.12 -35.75 5.17
C ILE A 621 9.19 -36.61 3.92
N ILE A 622 10.34 -37.20 3.66
CA ILE A 622 10.62 -37.95 2.42
C ILE A 622 11.07 -39.36 2.80
N LYS A 623 10.62 -40.36 2.05
CA LYS A 623 11.05 -41.75 2.21
C LYS A 623 11.39 -42.38 0.86
N LYS A 624 12.07 -43.52 0.87
CA LYS A 624 12.22 -44.35 -0.34
C LYS A 624 10.88 -45.01 -0.67
N LYS A 625 10.52 -45.16 -1.95
CA LYS A 625 9.27 -45.82 -2.37
C LYS A 625 9.11 -47.26 -1.86
N GLN A 626 10.21 -47.93 -1.57
CA GLN A 626 10.21 -49.28 -1.00
C GLN A 626 9.89 -49.32 0.51
N ASN A 627 9.95 -48.18 1.21
CA ASN A 627 9.55 -48.07 2.60
C ASN A 627 8.02 -48.04 2.69
N ARG A 628 7.43 -49.18 3.08
CA ARG A 628 5.97 -49.34 3.19
C ARG A 628 5.36 -48.76 4.46
N ILE A 629 6.16 -48.14 5.33
CA ILE A 629 5.66 -47.53 6.56
C ILE A 629 5.02 -46.19 6.20
N ASN A 630 3.70 -46.10 6.36
CA ASN A 630 2.96 -44.84 6.23
C ASN A 630 2.83 -44.18 7.60
N VAL A 631 3.14 -42.88 7.66
CA VAL A 631 3.02 -42.07 8.86
C VAL A 631 2.21 -40.84 8.51
N ASN A 632 0.91 -40.87 8.82
CA ASN A 632 0.04 -39.71 8.65
C ASN A 632 0.34 -38.68 9.74
N ILE A 633 0.88 -37.52 9.36
CA ILE A 633 1.15 -36.39 10.27
C ILE A 633 0.39 -35.16 9.75
N ASP A 634 -0.68 -34.77 10.45
CA ASP A 634 -1.38 -33.51 10.24
C ASP A 634 -0.72 -32.39 11.05
N ILE A 635 -0.93 -31.14 10.63
CA ILE A 635 -0.46 -29.98 11.39
C ILE A 635 -1.12 -29.89 12.78
N ASP A 636 -2.34 -30.39 12.94
CA ASP A 636 -3.00 -30.44 14.25
C ASP A 636 -2.39 -31.49 15.19
N ASP A 637 -1.67 -32.51 14.67
CA ASP A 637 -0.91 -33.44 15.51
C ASP A 637 0.32 -32.77 16.16
N ILE A 638 0.76 -31.64 15.60
CA ILE A 638 1.93 -30.90 16.04
C ILE A 638 1.47 -29.77 16.99
N TRP A 639 0.35 -29.13 16.67
CA TRP A 639 -0.17 -27.95 17.37
C TRP A 639 -1.57 -28.19 17.95
N GLU A 640 -1.65 -28.35 19.27
CA GLU A 640 -2.92 -28.47 19.98
C GLU A 640 -3.65 -27.11 20.05
N LYS A 641 -4.74 -26.97 19.30
CA LYS A 641 -5.48 -25.69 19.12
C LYS A 641 -6.02 -25.08 20.42
N SER A 642 -6.43 -25.92 21.39
CA SER A 642 -6.90 -25.48 22.71
C SER A 642 -5.80 -24.72 23.46
N ASN A 643 -4.58 -25.27 23.46
CA ASN A 643 -3.44 -24.69 24.17
C ASN A 643 -2.97 -23.39 23.50
N ILE A 644 -3.10 -23.27 22.17
CA ILE A 644 -2.72 -22.05 21.44
C ILE A 644 -3.57 -20.85 21.87
N SER A 645 -4.90 -21.03 21.98
CA SER A 645 -5.81 -19.93 22.31
C SER A 645 -5.57 -19.36 23.71
N ASP A 646 -5.29 -20.22 24.70
CA ASP A 646 -4.99 -19.79 26.06
C ASP A 646 -3.63 -19.11 26.17
N ASN A 647 -2.64 -19.59 25.41
CA ASN A 647 -1.34 -18.93 25.32
C ASN A 647 -1.42 -17.54 24.67
N ILE A 648 -2.28 -17.35 23.65
CA ILE A 648 -2.55 -16.02 23.07
C ILE A 648 -3.11 -15.07 24.13
N LYS A 649 -4.10 -15.51 24.92
CA LYS A 649 -4.68 -14.69 25.99
C LYS A 649 -3.63 -14.30 27.04
N SER A 650 -2.81 -15.26 27.47
CA SER A 650 -1.73 -15.01 28.43
C SER A 650 -0.70 -14.02 27.87
N ALA A 651 -0.30 -14.16 26.61
CA ALA A 651 0.66 -13.26 25.97
C ALA A 651 0.09 -11.83 25.81
N LEU A 652 -1.19 -11.70 25.46
CA LEU A 652 -1.89 -10.41 25.42
C LEU A 652 -1.96 -9.75 26.78
N GLN A 653 -2.27 -10.51 27.84
CA GLN A 653 -2.29 -9.97 29.20
C GLN A 653 -0.91 -9.43 29.63
N ASN A 654 0.18 -10.10 29.23
CA ASN A 654 1.54 -9.62 29.47
C ASN A 654 1.86 -8.32 28.70
N ILE A 655 1.33 -8.17 27.48
CA ILE A 655 1.42 -6.92 26.71
C ILE A 655 0.65 -5.80 27.43
N GLU A 656 -0.58 -6.08 27.85
CA GLU A 656 -1.47 -5.11 28.50
C GLU A 656 -0.93 -4.62 29.85
N ASN A 657 -0.29 -5.49 30.61
CA ASN A 657 0.32 -5.15 31.89
C ASN A 657 1.63 -4.34 31.76
N ASN A 658 2.16 -4.19 30.55
CA ASN A 658 3.43 -3.50 30.30
C ASN A 658 3.21 -2.09 29.75
N LYS A 659 3.53 -1.07 30.56
CA LYS A 659 3.30 0.35 30.23
C LYS A 659 4.01 0.83 28.96
N GLU A 660 5.15 0.26 28.60
CA GLU A 660 5.87 0.63 27.36
C GLU A 660 5.22 0.00 26.11
N LEU A 661 4.58 -1.16 26.25
CA LEU A 661 3.94 -1.88 25.15
C LEU A 661 2.49 -1.46 24.94
N TYR A 662 1.76 -1.20 26.02
CA TYR A 662 0.31 -0.94 26.04
C TYR A 662 -0.13 0.19 25.09
N ASN A 663 0.69 1.25 24.94
CA ASN A 663 0.39 2.41 24.09
C ASN A 663 1.27 2.48 22.82
N ASN A 664 1.93 1.39 22.43
CA ASN A 664 2.81 1.43 21.28
C ASN A 664 2.03 1.39 19.95
N ASN A 665 2.12 2.47 19.16
CA ASN A 665 1.41 2.61 17.88
C ASN A 665 1.69 1.48 16.88
N GLU A 666 2.93 0.99 16.79
CA GLU A 666 3.26 -0.11 15.86
C GLU A 666 2.68 -1.44 16.33
N LEU A 667 2.65 -1.69 17.64
CA LEU A 667 2.00 -2.86 18.21
C LEU A 667 0.47 -2.85 18.00
N ILE A 668 -0.17 -1.68 18.16
CA ILE A 668 -1.60 -1.52 17.88
C ILE A 668 -1.92 -1.86 16.41
N ARG A 669 -1.08 -1.38 15.47
CA ARG A 669 -1.22 -1.71 14.04
C ARG A 669 -1.02 -3.20 13.76
N ILE A 670 -0.03 -3.83 14.39
CA ILE A 670 0.19 -5.28 14.29
C ILE A 670 -1.05 -6.03 14.78
N GLN A 671 -1.59 -5.68 15.96
CA GLN A 671 -2.78 -6.31 16.53
C GLN A 671 -4.02 -6.14 15.63
N GLN A 672 -4.19 -5.00 14.96
CA GLN A 672 -5.29 -4.78 14.02
C GLN A 672 -5.21 -5.72 12.80
N ASN A 673 -4.04 -5.82 12.15
CA ASN A 673 -3.87 -6.69 10.99
C ASN A 673 -3.98 -8.17 11.40
N VAL A 674 -3.41 -8.52 12.57
CA VAL A 674 -3.57 -9.85 13.17
C VAL A 674 -5.04 -10.17 13.40
N ASN A 675 -5.82 -9.24 13.92
CA ASN A 675 -7.24 -9.45 14.15
C ASN A 675 -8.01 -9.64 12.83
N ASN A 676 -7.69 -8.87 11.78
CA ASN A 676 -8.24 -9.07 10.45
C ASN A 676 -7.94 -10.48 9.90
N LEU A 677 -6.80 -11.05 10.29
CA LEU A 677 -6.34 -12.36 9.84
C LEU A 677 -6.93 -13.53 10.65
N ILE A 678 -6.99 -13.42 11.99
CA ILE A 678 -7.47 -14.53 12.83
C ILE A 678 -9.00 -14.57 12.87
N LEU A 679 -9.64 -13.41 12.82
CA LEU A 679 -11.09 -13.34 12.94
C LEU A 679 -11.69 -13.40 11.55
N SER A 680 -12.27 -14.55 11.23
CA SER A 680 -13.09 -14.73 10.04
C SER A 680 -14.03 -13.53 9.89
N LYS A 681 -13.89 -12.79 8.78
CA LYS A 681 -14.94 -11.90 8.29
C LYS A 681 -16.25 -12.69 8.38
N TYR A 682 -17.22 -12.15 9.11
CA TYR A 682 -18.48 -12.75 9.51
C TYR A 682 -18.94 -13.99 8.75
N THR A 683 -19.35 -15.02 9.48
CA THR A 683 -20.13 -16.09 8.84
C THR A 683 -21.41 -15.49 8.24
N ILE A 684 -21.91 -16.05 7.14
CA ILE A 684 -23.16 -15.60 6.52
C ILE A 684 -24.32 -15.64 7.51
N LYS A 685 -24.31 -16.64 8.40
CA LYS A 685 -25.25 -16.76 9.51
C LYS A 685 -25.18 -15.54 10.44
N GLU A 686 -23.99 -15.12 10.87
CA GLU A 686 -23.84 -13.93 11.72
C GLU A 686 -24.30 -12.64 11.02
N VAL A 687 -23.96 -12.45 9.73
CA VAL A 687 -24.45 -11.29 8.95
C VAL A 687 -25.98 -11.29 8.91
N TYR A 688 -26.57 -12.44 8.57
CA TYR A 688 -28.01 -12.62 8.48
C TYR A 688 -28.71 -12.34 9.82
N GLU A 689 -28.22 -12.91 10.92
CA GLU A 689 -28.78 -12.71 12.26
C GLU A 689 -28.72 -11.24 12.70
N LYS A 690 -27.58 -10.57 12.48
CA LYS A 690 -27.40 -9.16 12.85
C LYS A 690 -28.32 -8.24 12.07
N ILE A 691 -28.41 -8.43 10.75
CA ILE A 691 -29.27 -7.58 9.93
C ILE A 691 -30.74 -7.82 10.27
N ASN A 692 -31.19 -9.07 10.40
CA ASN A 692 -32.56 -9.38 10.81
C ASN A 692 -32.93 -8.78 12.18
N LEU A 693 -31.99 -8.82 13.13
CA LEU A 693 -32.21 -8.20 14.43
C LEU A 693 -32.45 -6.69 14.28
N PHE A 694 -31.64 -6.02 13.46
CA PHE A 694 -31.63 -4.56 13.36
C PHE A 694 -32.61 -3.98 12.32
N SER A 695 -33.17 -4.80 11.42
CA SER A 695 -34.15 -4.35 10.42
C SER A 695 -35.30 -3.60 11.10
N GLY A 696 -35.53 -2.33 10.74
CA GLY A 696 -36.58 -1.52 11.36
C GLY A 696 -38.00 -2.05 11.14
N TYR A 697 -38.23 -2.83 10.08
CA TYR A 697 -39.56 -3.27 9.64
C TYR A 697 -39.91 -4.68 10.14
N ASP A 698 -41.20 -4.91 10.35
CA ASP A 698 -41.80 -6.24 10.38
C ASP A 698 -42.45 -6.57 9.03
N THR A 699 -42.96 -7.80 8.90
CA THR A 699 -43.62 -8.26 7.67
C THR A 699 -44.88 -7.47 7.36
N ASP A 700 -45.66 -7.08 8.37
CA ASP A 700 -46.91 -6.32 8.19
C ASP A 700 -46.64 -4.92 7.63
N PHE A 701 -45.54 -4.28 8.03
CA PHE A 701 -45.12 -2.99 7.48
C PHE A 701 -44.77 -3.11 5.99
N VAL A 702 -44.05 -4.16 5.60
CA VAL A 702 -43.72 -4.42 4.20
C VAL A 702 -44.97 -4.69 3.38
N ASP A 703 -45.92 -5.46 3.91
CA ASP A 703 -47.14 -5.84 3.19
C ASP A 703 -48.11 -4.68 2.97
N LYS A 704 -47.98 -3.59 3.75
CA LYS A 704 -48.71 -2.33 3.52
C LYS A 704 -48.10 -1.48 2.40
N TYR A 705 -46.87 -1.74 1.99
CA TYR A 705 -46.22 -0.99 0.91
C TYR A 705 -46.75 -1.45 -0.45
N ASP A 706 -47.18 -0.50 -1.28
CA ASP A 706 -47.62 -0.81 -2.65
C ASP A 706 -46.42 -1.07 -3.59
N PHE A 707 -46.24 -2.32 -3.96
CA PHE A 707 -45.17 -2.73 -4.88
C PHE A 707 -45.44 -2.39 -6.35
N ASP A 708 -46.67 -2.00 -6.70
CA ASP A 708 -47.00 -1.68 -8.08
C ASP A 708 -46.29 -0.38 -8.52
N ASN A 709 -45.72 -0.40 -9.73
CA ASN A 709 -44.88 0.68 -10.28
C ASN A 709 -43.65 1.07 -9.44
N SER A 710 -43.27 0.26 -8.42
CA SER A 710 -42.10 0.52 -7.60
C SER A 710 -40.80 0.35 -8.39
N LYS A 711 -39.83 1.25 -8.14
CA LYS A 711 -38.49 1.20 -8.73
C LYS A 711 -37.41 1.34 -7.67
N ALA A 712 -36.31 0.61 -7.86
CA ALA A 712 -35.10 0.80 -7.06
C ALA A 712 -34.42 2.10 -7.51
N ILE A 713 -34.39 3.10 -6.62
CA ILE A 713 -33.92 4.47 -6.94
C ILE A 713 -32.46 4.71 -6.56
N ILE A 714 -31.95 3.99 -5.55
CA ILE A 714 -30.55 4.00 -5.13
C ILE A 714 -30.26 2.67 -4.42
N GLY A 715 -29.05 2.13 -4.56
CA GLY A 715 -28.67 0.92 -3.86
C GLY A 715 -27.23 0.47 -4.07
N LYS A 716 -26.93 -0.74 -3.62
CA LYS A 716 -25.62 -1.40 -3.75
C LYS A 716 -25.70 -2.92 -3.87
N LYS A 717 -24.63 -3.46 -4.44
CA LYS A 717 -24.19 -4.85 -4.42
C LYS A 717 -22.79 -4.89 -3.81
N GLU A 718 -22.65 -5.50 -2.63
CA GLU A 718 -21.41 -5.53 -1.85
C GLU A 718 -20.92 -6.97 -1.65
N LYS A 719 -19.64 -7.25 -1.93
CA LYS A 719 -19.07 -8.59 -1.75
C LYS A 719 -18.85 -8.88 -0.27
N ILE A 720 -19.46 -9.95 0.26
CA ILE A 720 -19.21 -10.43 1.62
C ILE A 720 -17.95 -11.33 1.62
N ASN A 721 -17.89 -12.27 0.68
CA ASN A 721 -16.73 -13.12 0.41
C ASN A 721 -16.75 -13.58 -1.06
N SER A 722 -15.94 -14.58 -1.44
CA SER A 722 -15.87 -15.08 -2.82
C SER A 722 -17.18 -15.71 -3.32
N ARG A 723 -18.05 -16.17 -2.41
CA ARG A 723 -19.32 -16.84 -2.74
C ARG A 723 -20.52 -15.90 -2.59
N TYR A 724 -20.58 -15.10 -1.54
CA TYR A 724 -21.78 -14.35 -1.18
C TYR A 724 -21.64 -12.84 -1.39
N ALA A 725 -22.74 -12.21 -1.84
CA ALA A 725 -22.89 -10.76 -1.93
C ALA A 725 -24.12 -10.28 -1.15
N LEU A 726 -24.05 -9.06 -0.61
CA LEU A 726 -25.13 -8.34 0.03
C LEU A 726 -25.78 -7.40 -1.01
N ILE A 727 -27.10 -7.49 -1.16
CA ILE A 727 -27.90 -6.65 -2.06
C ILE A 727 -28.80 -5.76 -1.20
N GLU A 728 -28.67 -4.44 -1.34
CA GLU A 728 -29.49 -3.49 -0.59
C GLU A 728 -29.89 -2.33 -1.49
N PHE A 729 -31.09 -1.80 -1.33
CA PHE A 729 -31.57 -0.66 -2.12
C PHE A 729 -32.78 0.01 -1.46
N ILE A 730 -33.11 1.20 -1.94
CA ILE A 730 -34.33 1.93 -1.60
C ILE A 730 -35.31 1.79 -2.76
N LEU A 731 -36.52 1.30 -2.46
CA LEU A 731 -37.65 1.30 -3.36
C LEU A 731 -38.44 2.60 -3.23
N ALA A 732 -38.96 3.07 -4.35
CA ALA A 732 -39.89 4.19 -4.39
C ALA A 732 -41.02 3.93 -5.37
N ASN A 733 -42.23 4.34 -4.98
CA ASN A 733 -43.38 4.52 -5.87
C ASN A 733 -43.87 5.98 -5.77
N ASN A 734 -45.08 6.28 -6.26
CA ASN A 734 -45.62 7.64 -6.25
C ASN A 734 -45.99 8.15 -4.85
N GLU A 735 -46.16 7.27 -3.87
CA GLU A 735 -46.75 7.57 -2.56
C GLU A 735 -45.77 7.38 -1.39
N ALA A 736 -44.85 6.42 -1.49
CA ALA A 736 -44.01 5.95 -0.39
C ALA A 736 -42.62 5.47 -0.85
N GLN A 737 -41.73 5.25 0.13
CA GLN A 737 -40.43 4.62 -0.06
C GLN A 737 -40.23 3.48 0.96
N LEU A 738 -39.45 2.47 0.58
CA LEU A 738 -39.16 1.31 1.43
C LEU A 738 -37.66 0.97 1.37
N ILE A 739 -37.02 0.84 2.52
CA ILE A 739 -35.62 0.45 2.62
C ILE A 739 -35.50 -1.09 2.61
N VAL A 740 -34.80 -1.64 1.63
CA VAL A 740 -34.52 -3.07 1.48
C VAL A 740 -33.07 -3.32 1.90
N THR A 741 -32.90 -4.06 3.01
CA THR A 741 -31.59 -4.40 3.59
C THR A 741 -31.47 -5.89 3.82
N GLY A 742 -30.26 -6.43 3.92
CA GLY A 742 -30.05 -7.81 4.33
C GLY A 742 -30.38 -8.91 3.32
N VAL A 743 -30.60 -8.58 2.05
CA VAL A 743 -30.75 -9.60 1.00
C VAL A 743 -29.37 -10.15 0.67
N ILE A 744 -29.19 -11.47 0.79
CA ILE A 744 -27.92 -12.14 0.48
C ILE A 744 -28.07 -12.92 -0.81
N TYR A 745 -27.12 -12.77 -1.73
CA TYR A 745 -27.04 -13.50 -2.98
C TYR A 745 -25.86 -14.48 -2.96
N ASP A 746 -26.14 -15.76 -3.16
CA ASP A 746 -25.15 -16.80 -3.37
C ASP A 746 -24.77 -16.83 -4.86
N ASN A 747 -23.56 -16.35 -5.20
CA ASN A 747 -23.11 -16.30 -6.59
C ASN A 747 -22.82 -17.69 -7.18
N GLU A 748 -22.47 -18.66 -6.33
CA GLU A 748 -22.14 -20.03 -6.77
C GLU A 748 -23.43 -20.85 -6.96
N GLY A 749 -24.31 -20.80 -5.96
CA GLY A 749 -25.62 -21.47 -6.01
C GLY A 749 -26.66 -20.76 -6.87
N LYS A 750 -26.43 -19.46 -7.19
CA LYS A 750 -27.41 -18.55 -7.82
C LYS A 750 -28.71 -18.41 -7.03
N GLU A 751 -28.62 -18.40 -5.71
CA GLU A 751 -29.77 -18.33 -4.80
C GLU A 751 -29.89 -16.98 -4.10
N ILE A 752 -31.13 -16.56 -3.81
CA ILE A 752 -31.45 -15.35 -3.03
C ILE A 752 -31.93 -15.78 -1.65
N ILE A 753 -31.24 -15.31 -0.61
CA ILE A 753 -31.58 -15.51 0.79
C ILE A 753 -32.18 -14.20 1.32
N LEU A 754 -33.47 -14.25 1.67
CA LEU A 754 -34.21 -13.09 2.16
C LEU A 754 -34.17 -13.01 3.70
N PRO A 755 -34.06 -11.80 4.28
CA PRO A 755 -34.28 -11.59 5.71
C PRO A 755 -35.75 -11.88 6.06
N ASN A 756 -36.03 -12.23 7.31
CA ASN A 756 -37.33 -12.67 7.81
C ASN A 756 -38.46 -11.70 7.43
N TYR A 757 -38.26 -10.39 7.60
CA TYR A 757 -39.28 -9.38 7.33
C TYR A 757 -39.70 -9.34 5.85
N LEU A 758 -38.83 -9.75 4.92
CA LEU A 758 -39.12 -9.90 3.49
C LEU A 758 -39.53 -11.32 3.11
N ASN A 759 -38.96 -12.34 3.76
CA ASN A 759 -39.18 -13.74 3.40
C ASN A 759 -40.62 -14.20 3.68
N PHE A 760 -41.26 -13.65 4.71
CA PHE A 760 -42.64 -13.96 5.07
C PHE A 760 -43.69 -13.02 4.44
N SER A 761 -43.26 -12.02 3.66
CA SER A 761 -44.15 -11.06 3.01
C SER A 761 -45.03 -11.71 1.94
N SER A 762 -46.30 -11.30 1.87
CA SER A 762 -47.21 -11.68 0.77
C SER A 762 -46.73 -11.15 -0.60
N ASN A 763 -45.89 -10.12 -0.61
CA ASN A 763 -45.28 -9.53 -1.81
C ASN A 763 -43.92 -10.15 -2.21
N ARG A 764 -43.52 -11.27 -1.59
CA ARG A 764 -42.22 -11.94 -1.81
C ARG A 764 -41.86 -12.12 -3.29
N ASN A 765 -42.81 -12.53 -4.13
CA ASN A 765 -42.54 -12.79 -5.55
C ASN A 765 -42.23 -11.50 -6.32
N LYS A 766 -42.96 -10.41 -6.07
CA LYS A 766 -42.69 -9.08 -6.65
C LYS A 766 -41.31 -8.56 -6.20
N LEU A 767 -40.98 -8.75 -4.92
CA LEU A 767 -39.66 -8.41 -4.36
C LEU A 767 -38.53 -9.16 -5.08
N ILE A 768 -38.66 -10.48 -5.27
CA ILE A 768 -37.65 -11.29 -5.97
C ILE A 768 -37.44 -10.80 -7.40
N GLU A 769 -38.50 -10.40 -8.11
CA GLU A 769 -38.38 -9.85 -9.46
C GLU A 769 -37.52 -8.58 -9.49
N ILE A 770 -37.76 -7.66 -8.55
CA ILE A 770 -36.98 -6.42 -8.42
C ILE A 770 -35.53 -6.72 -8.03
N ILE A 771 -35.31 -7.62 -7.07
CA ILE A 771 -33.97 -8.04 -6.64
C ILE A 771 -33.19 -8.63 -7.82
N ASN A 772 -33.82 -9.48 -8.64
CA ASN A 772 -33.18 -10.05 -9.83
C ASN A 772 -32.77 -8.96 -10.83
N ARG A 773 -33.57 -7.90 -11.03
CA ARG A 773 -33.18 -6.76 -11.88
C ARG A 773 -31.93 -6.05 -11.34
N VAL A 774 -31.81 -5.89 -10.02
CA VAL A 774 -30.63 -5.30 -9.36
C VAL A 774 -29.42 -6.24 -9.44
N ILE A 775 -29.60 -7.55 -9.29
CA ILE A 775 -28.51 -8.53 -9.37
C ILE A 775 -27.90 -8.56 -10.79
N ASN A 776 -28.75 -8.44 -11.80
CA ASN A 776 -28.42 -8.56 -13.23
C ASN A 776 -28.03 -7.23 -13.88
N SER A 777 -28.18 -6.09 -13.22
CA SER A 777 -27.70 -4.82 -13.77
C SER A 777 -26.18 -4.78 -13.81
N ASP A 778 -25.64 -4.25 -14.90
CA ASP A 778 -24.21 -4.06 -15.06
C ASP A 778 -23.74 -2.92 -14.14
N MET A 779 -22.90 -3.26 -13.16
CA MET A 779 -22.38 -2.31 -12.19
C MET A 779 -20.89 -2.55 -11.95
N GLU A 780 -20.12 -1.47 -11.89
CA GLU A 780 -18.70 -1.53 -11.59
C GLU A 780 -18.46 -1.58 -10.08
N TYR A 781 -17.67 -2.57 -9.64
CA TYR A 781 -17.22 -2.64 -8.25
C TYR A 781 -16.03 -1.69 -8.04
N ASN A 782 -16.10 -0.91 -6.96
CA ASN A 782 -14.94 -0.18 -6.47
C ASN A 782 -13.93 -1.13 -5.78
N ASN A 783 -12.77 -0.58 -5.39
CA ASN A 783 -11.69 -1.31 -4.72
C ASN A 783 -12.08 -1.93 -3.35
N ARG A 784 -13.23 -1.54 -2.78
CA ARG A 784 -13.78 -2.09 -1.53
C ARG A 784 -14.77 -3.23 -1.79
N GLY A 785 -15.01 -3.60 -3.04
CA GLY A 785 -15.97 -4.64 -3.39
C GLY A 785 -17.43 -4.19 -3.31
N ILE A 786 -17.69 -2.88 -3.42
CA ILE A 786 -19.05 -2.31 -3.46
C ILE A 786 -19.30 -1.77 -4.87
N ALA A 787 -20.40 -2.20 -5.49
CA ALA A 787 -20.94 -1.65 -6.73
C ALA A 787 -22.27 -0.99 -6.41
N GLY A 788 -22.41 0.32 -6.58
CA GLY A 788 -23.65 1.02 -6.28
C GLY A 788 -24.26 1.70 -7.49
N PHE A 789 -25.54 2.01 -7.37
CA PHE A 789 -26.34 2.60 -8.45
C PHE A 789 -27.25 3.69 -7.91
N ILE A 790 -27.54 4.68 -8.76
CA ILE A 790 -28.45 5.80 -8.47
C ILE A 790 -29.27 6.06 -9.73
N ASN A 791 -30.57 5.79 -9.68
CA ASN A 791 -31.49 5.92 -10.80
C ASN A 791 -32.37 7.19 -10.72
N ASP A 792 -32.31 7.93 -9.61
CA ASP A 792 -33.03 9.19 -9.43
C ASP A 792 -32.09 10.39 -9.64
N LYS A 793 -32.42 11.24 -10.61
CA LYS A 793 -31.61 12.42 -10.97
C LYS A 793 -31.46 13.42 -9.82
N LYS A 794 -32.50 13.61 -8.99
CA LYS A 794 -32.42 14.54 -7.85
C LYS A 794 -31.41 14.06 -6.82
N ILE A 795 -31.34 12.74 -6.61
CA ILE A 795 -30.37 12.13 -5.70
C ILE A 795 -28.95 12.27 -6.27
N VAL A 796 -28.77 12.10 -7.59
CA VAL A 796 -27.48 12.33 -8.25
C VAL A 796 -27.01 13.77 -8.05
N ASP A 797 -27.89 14.75 -8.24
CA ASP A 797 -27.55 16.17 -8.12
C ASP A 797 -27.22 16.54 -6.66
N ASP A 798 -28.00 16.07 -5.68
CA ASP A 798 -27.70 16.27 -4.24
C ASP A 798 -26.35 15.65 -3.83
N ILE A 799 -26.04 14.44 -4.30
CA ILE A 799 -24.76 13.79 -4.03
C ILE A 799 -23.59 14.57 -4.64
N LYS A 800 -23.76 15.15 -5.84
CA LYS A 800 -22.70 15.97 -6.47
C LYS A 800 -22.42 17.23 -5.66
N GLU A 801 -23.45 17.90 -5.19
CA GLU A 801 -23.33 19.11 -4.38
C GLU A 801 -22.73 18.81 -2.99
N ASN A 802 -23.09 17.66 -2.41
CA ASN A 802 -22.74 17.29 -1.03
C ASN A 802 -21.74 16.11 -0.93
N GLN A 803 -20.94 15.88 -1.97
CA GLN A 803 -20.13 14.65 -2.14
C GLN A 803 -19.24 14.34 -0.93
N LEU A 804 -18.64 15.36 -0.33
CA LEU A 804 -17.75 15.19 0.82
C LEU A 804 -18.53 14.66 2.04
N ALA A 805 -19.72 15.19 2.31
CA ALA A 805 -20.56 14.73 3.41
C ALA A 805 -21.06 13.29 3.17
N TYR A 806 -21.39 12.93 1.93
CA TYR A 806 -21.78 11.56 1.56
C TYR A 806 -20.66 10.53 1.74
N ASN A 807 -19.41 10.91 1.47
CA ASN A 807 -18.28 9.99 1.58
C ASN A 807 -17.78 9.80 3.02
N TRP A 808 -18.04 10.76 3.91
CA TRP A 808 -17.48 10.78 5.27
C TRP A 808 -18.51 10.63 6.38
N GLU A 809 -19.68 11.28 6.29
CA GLU A 809 -20.62 11.45 7.41
C GLU A 809 -21.98 10.78 7.18
N ARG A 810 -22.47 10.80 5.93
CA ARG A 810 -23.83 10.32 5.64
C ARG A 810 -23.83 8.82 5.38
N GLY A 811 -23.93 8.06 6.46
CA GLY A 811 -24.21 6.63 6.42
C GLY A 811 -25.68 6.32 6.07
N ILE A 812 -26.09 6.53 4.81
CA ILE A 812 -27.47 6.26 4.39
C ILE A 812 -27.68 4.74 4.25
N PRO A 813 -28.65 4.15 4.98
CA PRO A 813 -28.95 2.73 4.90
C PRO A 813 -29.24 2.25 3.48
N ALA A 814 -28.87 1.01 3.18
CA ALA A 814 -29.09 0.36 1.89
C ALA A 814 -28.38 0.99 0.67
N THR A 815 -27.48 1.95 0.88
CA THR A 815 -26.73 2.61 -0.20
C THR A 815 -25.24 2.29 -0.15
N GLN A 816 -24.53 2.61 -1.23
CA GLN A 816 -23.06 2.49 -1.32
C GLN A 816 -22.30 3.34 -0.28
N PHE A 817 -22.95 4.30 0.37
CA PHE A 817 -22.36 5.16 1.39
C PHE A 817 -22.39 4.55 2.80
N MET A 818 -23.08 3.40 2.97
CA MET A 818 -23.05 2.60 4.20
C MET A 818 -22.52 1.19 3.90
N PRO A 819 -21.19 0.93 3.99
CA PRO A 819 -20.62 -0.41 3.83
C PRO A 819 -21.09 -1.39 4.91
N LEU A 820 -21.13 -2.70 4.61
CA LEU A 820 -21.55 -3.76 5.53
C LEU A 820 -20.79 -3.68 6.86
N VAL A 821 -19.47 -3.56 6.82
CA VAL A 821 -18.63 -3.51 8.03
C VAL A 821 -18.98 -2.30 8.90
N GLY A 822 -19.22 -1.15 8.28
CA GLY A 822 -19.68 0.06 8.98
C GLY A 822 -21.06 -0.15 9.59
N TYR A 823 -21.98 -0.76 8.84
CA TYR A 823 -23.31 -1.08 9.32
C TYR A 823 -23.31 -2.07 10.48
N ILE A 824 -22.46 -3.10 10.46
CA ILE A 824 -22.33 -4.01 11.61
C ILE A 824 -21.86 -3.28 12.87
N ASN A 825 -20.94 -2.32 12.76
CA ASN A 825 -20.52 -1.51 13.92
C ASN A 825 -21.69 -0.73 14.51
N VAL A 826 -22.52 -0.14 13.64
CA VAL A 826 -23.76 0.53 14.04
C VAL A 826 -24.65 -0.45 14.80
N ILE A 827 -24.91 -1.64 14.25
CA ILE A 827 -25.75 -2.67 14.89
C ILE A 827 -25.23 -3.02 16.29
N GLU A 828 -23.93 -3.21 16.48
CA GLU A 828 -23.36 -3.54 17.79
C GLU A 828 -23.57 -2.42 18.82
N ARG A 829 -23.46 -1.15 18.42
CA ARG A 829 -23.72 -0.01 19.32
C ARG A 829 -25.17 0.01 19.80
N TYR A 830 -26.10 -0.15 18.87
CA TYR A 830 -27.52 -0.15 19.21
C TYR A 830 -27.94 -1.40 19.96
N LYS A 831 -27.34 -2.55 19.68
CA LYS A 831 -27.56 -3.78 20.46
C LYS A 831 -27.14 -3.60 21.92
N LEU A 832 -26.04 -2.89 22.19
CA LEU A 832 -25.67 -2.49 23.56
C LEU A 832 -26.79 -1.63 24.17
N ALA A 833 -27.20 -0.57 23.47
CA ALA A 833 -28.22 0.34 23.98
C ALA A 833 -29.53 -0.36 24.31
N PHE A 834 -29.98 -1.26 23.43
CA PHE A 834 -31.21 -2.03 23.56
C PHE A 834 -31.27 -2.84 24.86
N ASN A 835 -30.13 -3.33 25.37
CA ASN A 835 -30.07 -4.06 26.65
C ASN A 835 -30.47 -3.23 27.88
N PHE A 836 -30.52 -1.90 27.75
CA PHE A 836 -30.88 -0.97 28.83
C PHE A 836 -32.27 -0.36 28.66
N ILE A 837 -33.02 -0.77 27.64
CA ILE A 837 -34.33 -0.22 27.30
C ILE A 837 -35.43 -1.19 27.74
N LYS A 838 -36.57 -0.66 28.18
CA LYS A 838 -37.75 -1.41 28.61
C LYS A 838 -39.00 -0.85 27.95
N LYS A 839 -40.05 -1.68 27.79
CA LYS A 839 -41.31 -1.27 27.15
C LYS A 839 -41.98 -0.04 27.73
N SER A 840 -41.75 0.30 29.00
CA SER A 840 -42.31 1.48 29.64
C SER A 840 -41.48 2.75 29.46
N TYR A 841 -40.27 2.66 28.90
CA TYR A 841 -39.31 3.75 28.86
C TYR A 841 -39.59 4.74 27.73
N ILE A 842 -39.28 6.00 28.01
CA ILE A 842 -39.21 7.08 27.03
C ILE A 842 -37.72 7.30 26.72
N VAL A 843 -37.34 7.14 25.46
CA VAL A 843 -35.95 7.17 25.00
C VAL A 843 -35.71 8.39 24.14
N LEU A 844 -34.62 9.11 24.37
CA LEU A 844 -34.10 10.14 23.45
C LEU A 844 -32.97 9.55 22.63
N GLU A 845 -33.10 9.57 21.31
CA GLU A 845 -31.99 9.40 20.38
C GLU A 845 -31.53 10.79 19.91
N ALA A 846 -30.42 11.26 20.47
CA ALA A 846 -29.85 12.57 20.18
C ALA A 846 -28.79 12.46 19.08
N ALA A 847 -28.99 13.21 18.00
CA ALA A 847 -28.36 13.03 16.69
C ALA A 847 -28.79 11.72 16.00
N SER A 848 -30.11 11.57 15.79
CA SER A 848 -30.72 10.35 15.23
C SER A 848 -30.34 10.05 13.77
N GLY A 849 -29.76 11.00 13.05
CA GLY A 849 -29.40 10.86 11.65
C GLY A 849 -30.58 10.41 10.80
N PHE A 850 -30.37 9.39 9.97
CA PHE A 850 -31.42 8.83 9.11
C PHE A 850 -32.46 7.97 9.83
N GLY A 851 -32.37 7.79 11.15
CA GLY A 851 -33.45 7.27 11.98
C GLY A 851 -33.58 5.74 12.08
N TYR A 852 -32.63 4.98 11.55
CA TYR A 852 -32.62 3.52 11.66
C TYR A 852 -32.43 3.03 13.11
N GLY A 853 -31.73 3.82 13.94
CA GLY A 853 -31.58 3.57 15.37
C GLY A 853 -32.89 3.73 16.12
N ALA A 854 -33.58 4.86 15.96
CA ALA A 854 -34.93 5.09 16.47
C ALA A 854 -35.90 3.98 16.06
N ALA A 855 -35.88 3.57 14.79
CA ALA A 855 -36.71 2.48 14.27
C ALA A 855 -36.43 1.12 14.95
N TYR A 856 -35.17 0.84 15.29
CA TYR A 856 -34.81 -0.37 16.02
C TYR A 856 -35.24 -0.30 17.49
N ILE A 857 -35.02 0.84 18.14
CA ILE A 857 -35.33 1.05 19.56
C ILE A 857 -36.84 1.08 19.82
N SER A 858 -37.63 1.62 18.88
CA SER A 858 -39.09 1.76 19.03
C SER A 858 -39.81 0.44 19.29
N LYS A 859 -39.20 -0.69 18.92
CA LYS A 859 -39.74 -2.03 19.14
C LYS A 859 -39.89 -2.42 20.60
N GLU A 860 -39.10 -1.83 21.51
CA GLU A 860 -39.02 -2.28 22.91
C GLU A 860 -39.15 -1.13 23.91
N CYS A 861 -39.71 0.01 23.49
CA CYS A 861 -39.93 1.16 24.36
C CYS A 861 -41.34 1.74 24.18
N LYS A 862 -41.75 2.60 25.12
CA LYS A 862 -43.04 3.29 25.05
C LYS A 862 -43.04 4.31 23.92
N GLN A 863 -41.93 5.05 23.80
CA GLN A 863 -41.80 6.19 22.90
C GLN A 863 -40.33 6.51 22.66
N VAL A 864 -39.99 6.84 21.40
CA VAL A 864 -38.68 7.38 21.01
C VAL A 864 -38.85 8.83 20.58
N GLU A 865 -38.07 9.72 21.15
CA GLU A 865 -37.82 11.06 20.63
C GLU A 865 -36.57 11.00 19.75
N ALA A 866 -36.74 11.03 18.43
CA ALA A 866 -35.66 11.04 17.45
C ALA A 866 -35.31 12.49 17.11
N LEU A 867 -34.18 12.98 17.65
CA LEU A 867 -33.76 14.38 17.53
C LEU A 867 -32.51 14.51 16.67
N ASP A 868 -32.54 15.41 15.70
CA ASP A 868 -31.40 15.73 14.84
C ASP A 868 -31.36 17.22 14.51
N LEU A 869 -30.16 17.77 14.31
CA LEU A 869 -29.96 19.17 13.95
C LEU A 869 -30.36 19.43 12.49
N ALA A 870 -30.14 18.45 11.61
CA ALA A 870 -30.41 18.56 10.20
C ALA A 870 -31.88 18.22 9.91
N LYS A 871 -32.62 19.20 9.37
CA LYS A 871 -34.06 19.04 9.06
C LYS A 871 -34.30 17.94 8.03
N GLU A 872 -33.40 17.77 7.07
CA GLU A 872 -33.46 16.74 6.04
C GLU A 872 -33.39 15.33 6.60
N ASN A 873 -32.61 15.11 7.67
CA ASN A 873 -32.50 13.82 8.36
C ASN A 873 -33.82 13.42 9.02
N ILE A 874 -34.45 14.38 9.71
CA ILE A 874 -35.78 14.23 10.31
C ILE A 874 -36.85 13.95 9.25
N LEU A 875 -36.83 14.67 8.13
CA LEU A 875 -37.77 14.44 7.04
C LEU A 875 -37.58 13.05 6.40
N PHE A 876 -36.33 12.61 6.24
CA PHE A 876 -36.01 11.28 5.73
C PHE A 876 -36.50 10.19 6.70
N GLY A 877 -36.16 10.28 7.98
CA GLY A 877 -36.56 9.33 9.00
C GLY A 877 -38.08 9.21 9.10
N LYS A 878 -38.79 10.35 9.16
CA LYS A 878 -40.27 10.39 9.16
C LYS A 878 -40.88 9.73 7.93
N LYS A 879 -40.25 9.87 6.76
CA LYS A 879 -40.71 9.26 5.51
C LYS A 879 -40.47 7.75 5.48
N MET A 880 -39.34 7.27 6.01
CA MET A 880 -38.91 5.88 5.94
C MET A 880 -39.42 5.01 7.10
N TYR A 881 -39.70 5.61 8.25
CA TYR A 881 -40.02 4.93 9.51
C TYR A 881 -41.25 5.55 10.17
N SER A 882 -42.41 5.35 9.55
CA SER A 882 -43.71 5.89 9.99
C SER A 882 -44.33 5.13 11.18
N PHE A 883 -43.54 4.82 12.20
CA PHE A 883 -44.02 4.16 13.42
C PHE A 883 -44.69 5.15 14.36
N GLU A 884 -45.83 4.77 14.94
CA GLU A 884 -46.66 5.66 15.77
C GLU A 884 -45.98 6.12 17.07
N ASN A 885 -45.02 5.35 17.58
CA ASN A 885 -44.31 5.65 18.82
C ASN A 885 -42.94 6.34 18.61
N ILE A 886 -42.67 6.87 17.41
CA ILE A 886 -41.49 7.70 17.13
C ILE A 886 -41.91 9.13 16.86
N ASN A 887 -41.41 10.05 17.68
CA ASN A 887 -41.55 11.48 17.49
C ASN A 887 -40.29 12.05 16.84
N TRP A 888 -40.46 12.69 15.69
CA TRP A 888 -39.38 13.27 14.90
C TRP A 888 -39.22 14.76 15.21
N VAL A 889 -38.07 15.16 15.75
CA VAL A 889 -37.85 16.51 16.30
C VAL A 889 -36.58 17.13 15.70
N VAL A 890 -36.70 18.34 15.14
CA VAL A 890 -35.51 19.14 14.78
C VAL A 890 -35.04 19.86 16.04
N GLY A 891 -33.79 19.63 16.45
CA GLY A 891 -33.27 20.23 17.68
C GLY A 891 -31.75 20.18 17.81
N ASP A 892 -31.22 20.98 18.74
CA ASP A 892 -29.80 21.07 19.05
C ASP A 892 -29.53 20.32 20.37
N VAL A 893 -28.58 19.39 20.35
CA VAL A 893 -28.20 18.59 21.53
C VAL A 893 -27.62 19.43 22.66
N THR A 894 -27.17 20.66 22.38
CA THR A 894 -26.71 21.64 23.36
C THR A 894 -27.84 22.52 23.91
N LYS A 895 -29.07 22.38 23.39
CA LYS A 895 -30.26 23.11 23.84
C LYS A 895 -31.51 22.27 23.54
N LEU A 896 -31.71 21.22 24.32
CA LEU A 896 -32.76 20.24 24.12
C LEU A 896 -34.15 20.83 24.44
N PRO A 897 -35.14 20.65 23.54
CA PRO A 897 -36.49 21.22 23.71
C PRO A 897 -37.38 20.40 24.67
N TYR A 898 -36.78 19.80 25.71
CA TYR A 898 -37.47 18.89 26.63
C TYR A 898 -37.40 19.38 28.07
N ALA A 899 -38.38 18.97 28.87
CA ALA A 899 -38.42 19.24 30.30
C ALA A 899 -37.30 18.50 31.05
N ASN A 900 -37.01 18.95 32.27
CA ASN A 900 -36.07 18.27 33.16
C ASN A 900 -36.61 16.89 33.55
N ASN A 901 -35.72 15.91 33.76
CA ASN A 901 -36.09 14.56 34.24
C ASN A 901 -37.18 13.87 33.40
N TYR A 902 -37.07 13.95 32.07
CA TYR A 902 -38.07 13.44 31.13
C TYR A 902 -37.74 12.04 30.57
N PHE A 903 -36.47 11.74 30.31
CA PHE A 903 -36.05 10.50 29.64
C PHE A 903 -35.51 9.45 30.59
N ASP A 904 -35.83 8.18 30.32
CA ASP A 904 -35.23 7.04 31.02
C ASP A 904 -33.84 6.70 30.44
N VAL A 905 -33.69 6.84 29.12
CA VAL A 905 -32.44 6.58 28.39
C VAL A 905 -32.18 7.70 27.38
N TYR A 906 -30.93 8.16 27.33
CA TYR A 906 -30.39 9.11 26.36
C TYR A 906 -29.33 8.38 25.53
N ILE A 907 -29.51 8.26 24.22
CA ILE A 907 -28.55 7.63 23.30
C ILE A 907 -27.94 8.71 22.44
N SER A 908 -26.62 8.74 22.32
CA SER A 908 -25.92 9.64 21.41
C SER A 908 -24.65 8.99 20.89
N PHE A 909 -24.69 8.61 19.62
CA PHE A 909 -23.60 7.93 18.94
C PHE A 909 -22.98 8.85 17.91
N GLU A 910 -21.65 8.84 17.84
CA GLU A 910 -20.87 9.58 16.85
C GLU A 910 -21.28 11.07 16.75
N THR A 911 -21.40 11.73 17.90
CA THR A 911 -21.87 13.12 18.02
C THR A 911 -20.83 14.04 18.66
N LEU A 912 -20.13 13.55 19.68
CA LEU A 912 -19.23 14.33 20.53
C LEU A 912 -18.09 14.98 19.74
N GLU A 913 -17.55 14.27 18.76
CA GLU A 913 -16.41 14.66 17.95
C GLU A 913 -16.68 15.82 16.98
N HIS A 914 -17.96 16.08 16.70
CA HIS A 914 -18.42 17.17 15.84
C HIS A 914 -18.65 18.47 16.61
N LEU A 915 -18.73 18.42 17.94
CA LEU A 915 -19.05 19.59 18.76
C LEU A 915 -17.85 20.55 18.86
N PRO A 916 -18.06 21.86 18.66
CA PRO A 916 -17.11 22.88 19.09
C PRO A 916 -16.74 22.71 20.57
N LEU A 917 -15.46 22.86 20.91
CA LEU A 917 -14.95 22.59 22.26
C LEU A 917 -15.67 23.41 23.35
N ASN A 918 -16.12 24.62 23.02
CA ASN A 918 -16.86 25.49 23.94
C ASN A 918 -18.33 25.06 24.18
N LEU A 919 -18.85 24.09 23.42
CA LEU A 919 -20.23 23.59 23.55
C LEU A 919 -20.30 22.21 24.22
N VAL A 920 -19.17 21.52 24.43
CA VAL A 920 -19.11 20.18 25.03
C VAL A 920 -19.72 20.14 26.43
N GLU A 921 -19.41 21.12 27.28
CA GLU A 921 -19.98 21.21 28.63
C GLU A 921 -21.50 21.36 28.61
N ARG A 922 -22.02 22.14 27.65
CA ARG A 922 -23.45 22.36 27.49
C ARG A 922 -24.18 21.11 27.02
N TYR A 923 -23.58 20.34 26.11
CA TYR A 923 -24.10 19.05 25.65
C TYR A 923 -24.27 18.05 26.80
N PHE A 924 -23.24 17.87 27.64
CA PHE A 924 -23.36 16.97 28.81
C PHE A 924 -24.33 17.51 29.88
N SER A 925 -24.33 18.82 30.12
CA SER A 925 -25.28 19.45 31.06
C SER A 925 -26.73 19.23 30.64
N GLU A 926 -27.03 19.36 29.34
CA GLU A 926 -28.35 19.08 28.80
C GLU A 926 -28.72 17.60 28.91
N ALA A 927 -27.79 16.68 28.61
CA ALA A 927 -28.01 15.25 28.78
C ALA A 927 -28.37 14.89 30.23
N VAL A 928 -27.62 15.39 31.21
CA VAL A 928 -27.92 15.21 32.64
C VAL A 928 -29.24 15.87 33.01
N ARG A 929 -29.55 17.07 32.51
CA ARG A 929 -30.79 17.78 32.82
C ARG A 929 -32.04 17.00 32.41
N VAL A 930 -32.05 16.44 31.19
CA VAL A 930 -33.23 15.77 30.65
C VAL A 930 -33.37 14.32 31.11
N LEU A 931 -32.31 13.67 31.58
CA LEU A 931 -32.37 12.33 32.15
C LEU A 931 -33.09 12.32 33.51
N LYS A 932 -33.96 11.33 33.75
CA LYS A 932 -34.52 11.03 35.08
C LYS A 932 -33.42 10.61 36.06
N ASN A 933 -33.70 10.65 37.37
CA ASN A 933 -32.81 10.06 38.37
C ASN A 933 -32.57 8.57 38.07
N LYS A 934 -31.30 8.12 38.08
CA LYS A 934 -30.88 6.77 37.62
C LYS A 934 -31.10 6.48 36.14
N GLY A 935 -31.47 7.50 35.36
CA GLY A 935 -31.51 7.45 33.91
C GLY A 935 -30.11 7.27 33.34
N LYS A 936 -30.02 6.68 32.14
CA LYS A 936 -28.73 6.30 31.55
C LYS A 936 -28.45 7.05 30.26
N MET A 937 -27.25 7.60 30.15
CA MET A 937 -26.65 8.04 28.89
C MET A 937 -25.85 6.89 28.27
N ILE A 938 -26.06 6.61 26.99
CA ILE A 938 -25.31 5.61 26.24
C ILE A 938 -24.64 6.33 25.08
N ILE A 939 -23.31 6.41 25.13
CA ILE A 939 -22.52 7.27 24.25
C ILE A 939 -21.44 6.48 23.50
N SER A 940 -21.17 6.86 22.25
CA SER A 940 -20.01 6.40 21.48
C SER A 940 -19.28 7.55 20.81
N THR A 941 -17.97 7.38 20.61
CA THR A 941 -17.15 8.30 19.81
C THR A 941 -15.96 7.54 19.20
N PRO A 942 -15.42 7.97 18.04
CA PRO A 942 -14.22 7.42 17.46
C PRO A 942 -13.01 7.50 18.40
N ASN A 943 -12.16 6.48 18.37
CA ASN A 943 -10.93 6.46 19.16
C ASN A 943 -9.76 7.11 18.41
N LYS A 944 -9.32 8.29 18.89
CA LYS A 944 -8.18 9.02 18.30
C LYS A 944 -6.90 8.19 18.19
N ALA A 945 -6.62 7.33 19.17
CA ALA A 945 -5.38 6.54 19.22
C ALA A 945 -5.23 5.60 18.01
N VAL A 946 -6.35 5.15 17.44
CA VAL A 946 -6.41 4.24 16.30
C VAL A 946 -6.55 5.00 14.96
N ARG A 947 -6.98 6.26 15.02
CA ARG A 947 -7.38 7.06 13.86
C ARG A 947 -6.45 8.26 13.60
N GLU A 948 -5.24 8.27 14.16
CA GLU A 948 -4.28 9.39 14.05
C GLU A 948 -3.99 9.82 12.59
N ASN A 949 -4.07 8.89 11.63
CA ASN A 949 -3.86 9.16 10.20
C ASN A 949 -5.16 9.47 9.42
N VAL A 950 -6.33 9.39 10.05
CA VAL A 950 -7.62 9.67 9.42
C VAL A 950 -7.99 11.13 9.66
N ARG A 951 -7.97 11.94 8.61
CA ARG A 951 -8.38 13.34 8.69
C ARG A 951 -9.82 13.49 8.20
N ASN A 952 -10.78 13.36 9.11
CA ASN A 952 -12.17 13.65 8.81
C ASN A 952 -12.42 15.18 8.88
N PRO A 953 -12.80 15.85 7.78
CA PRO A 953 -12.99 17.31 7.77
C PRO A 953 -14.14 17.80 8.64
N PHE A 954 -15.05 16.93 9.09
CA PHE A 954 -16.19 17.30 9.93
C PHE A 954 -15.96 17.04 11.42
N HIS A 955 -14.82 16.42 11.81
CA HIS A 955 -14.47 16.22 13.21
C HIS A 955 -13.72 17.44 13.73
N VAL A 956 -14.26 18.09 14.76
CA VAL A 956 -13.59 19.16 15.49
C VAL A 956 -12.51 18.58 16.40
N LYS A 957 -12.84 17.49 17.11
CA LYS A 957 -11.89 16.78 17.99
C LYS A 957 -12.30 15.32 18.17
N GLU A 958 -11.42 14.40 17.77
CA GLU A 958 -11.49 13.01 18.25
C GLU A 958 -10.81 12.90 19.63
N TYR A 959 -11.38 12.10 20.53
CA TYR A 959 -10.89 11.93 21.90
C TYR A 959 -10.12 10.61 22.03
N ASN A 960 -9.07 10.59 22.86
CA ASN A 960 -8.50 9.33 23.33
C ASN A 960 -9.26 8.84 24.58
N PHE A 961 -8.96 7.62 25.04
CA PHE A 961 -9.66 7.04 26.19
C PHE A 961 -9.55 7.89 27.46
N LEU A 962 -8.36 8.38 27.81
CA LEU A 962 -8.17 9.16 29.05
C LEU A 962 -8.98 10.46 29.00
N GLU A 963 -8.96 11.17 27.87
CA GLU A 963 -9.75 12.38 27.70
C GLU A 963 -11.26 12.11 27.76
N PHE A 964 -11.71 10.97 27.23
CA PHE A 964 -13.10 10.54 27.26
C PHE A 964 -13.54 10.15 28.67
N ASP A 965 -12.71 9.39 29.39
CA ASP A 965 -12.93 8.98 30.78
C ASP A 965 -13.05 10.19 31.72
N GLU A 966 -12.05 11.09 31.68
CA GLU A 966 -12.05 12.33 32.47
C GLU A 966 -13.27 13.21 32.18
N LEU A 967 -13.76 13.22 30.94
CA LEU A 967 -14.93 13.99 30.56
C LEU A 967 -16.22 13.41 31.13
N LEU A 968 -16.41 12.10 31.07
CA LEU A 968 -17.62 11.44 31.55
C LEU A 968 -17.76 11.52 33.08
N TYR A 969 -16.67 11.32 33.82
CA TYR A 969 -16.69 11.37 35.29
C TYR A 969 -16.93 12.77 35.87
N LYS A 970 -16.88 13.83 35.05
CA LYS A 970 -17.33 15.17 35.47
C LYS A 970 -18.85 15.27 35.64
N TYR A 971 -19.61 14.42 34.94
CA TYR A 971 -21.07 14.54 34.85
C TYR A 971 -21.83 13.32 35.37
N PHE A 972 -21.18 12.16 35.46
CA PHE A 972 -21.81 10.91 35.84
C PHE A 972 -21.07 10.22 36.98
N SER A 973 -21.83 9.59 37.89
CA SER A 973 -21.30 8.95 39.09
C SER A 973 -20.85 7.50 38.86
N ASN A 974 -21.37 6.86 37.80
CA ASN A 974 -21.06 5.48 37.45
C ASN A 974 -20.95 5.34 35.92
N VAL A 975 -19.77 4.92 35.45
CA VAL A 975 -19.47 4.77 34.02
C VAL A 975 -19.00 3.35 33.73
N GLN A 976 -19.69 2.68 32.80
CA GLN A 976 -19.33 1.35 32.32
C GLN A 976 -18.85 1.43 30.87
N TYR A 977 -17.60 1.03 30.64
CA TYR A 977 -16.99 1.10 29.31
C TYR A 977 -17.23 -0.15 28.46
N TYR A 978 -17.33 0.09 27.16
CA TYR A 978 -17.42 -0.93 26.13
C TYR A 978 -16.60 -0.51 24.91
N SER A 979 -16.19 -1.48 24.11
CA SER A 979 -15.35 -1.27 22.93
C SER A 979 -15.85 -2.10 21.76
N ILE A 980 -15.83 -1.51 20.56
CA ILE A 980 -16.04 -2.27 19.32
C ILE A 980 -14.67 -2.70 18.80
N VAL A 981 -14.37 -3.98 18.97
CA VAL A 981 -13.13 -4.61 18.51
C VAL A 981 -13.51 -5.65 17.48
N ASN A 982 -12.95 -5.52 16.28
CA ASN A 982 -13.24 -6.44 15.16
C ASN A 982 -14.75 -6.54 14.89
N ASN A 983 -15.38 -5.37 14.92
CA ASN A 983 -16.79 -5.19 14.67
C ASN A 983 -17.71 -5.94 15.66
N ARG A 984 -17.20 -6.37 16.82
CA ARG A 984 -17.96 -7.00 17.91
C ARG A 984 -17.90 -6.16 19.17
N LEU A 985 -19.02 -6.10 19.90
CA LEU A 985 -19.07 -5.48 21.20
C LEU A 985 -18.27 -6.29 22.23
N THR A 986 -17.40 -5.61 22.95
CA THR A 986 -16.62 -6.16 24.07
C THR A 986 -16.83 -5.28 25.30
N LYS A 987 -16.97 -5.89 26.48
CA LYS A 987 -17.07 -5.15 27.75
C LYS A 987 -15.67 -4.71 28.18
N GLY A 988 -15.56 -3.49 28.67
CA GLY A 988 -14.29 -2.86 29.03
C GLY A 988 -13.69 -2.05 27.90
N MET A 989 -12.54 -1.47 28.19
CA MET A 989 -11.79 -0.64 27.26
C MET A 989 -10.77 -1.46 26.51
N ASN A 990 -10.74 -1.29 25.19
CA ASN A 990 -9.68 -1.78 24.34
C ASN A 990 -9.11 -0.63 23.52
N LEU A 991 -7.81 -0.36 23.67
CA LEU A 991 -7.16 0.76 22.99
C LEU A 991 -7.05 0.59 21.47
N SER A 992 -7.16 -0.64 20.97
CA SER A 992 -7.19 -0.93 19.54
C SER A 992 -8.60 -0.80 18.93
N ALA A 993 -9.62 -0.54 19.75
CA ALA A 993 -10.99 -0.36 19.30
C ALA A 993 -11.14 0.88 18.42
N TYR A 994 -11.88 0.74 17.33
CA TYR A 994 -12.16 1.83 16.41
C TYR A 994 -13.12 2.87 17.02
N ASN A 995 -14.07 2.40 17.83
CA ASN A 995 -15.01 3.22 18.59
C ASN A 995 -14.94 2.87 20.07
N MET A 996 -14.94 3.90 20.91
CA MET A 996 -15.11 3.80 22.36
C MET A 996 -16.58 4.01 22.69
N MET A 997 -17.06 3.31 23.72
CA MET A 997 -18.44 3.43 24.19
C MET A 997 -18.51 3.47 25.71
N ALA A 998 -19.54 4.13 26.23
CA ALA A 998 -19.83 4.13 27.65
C ALA A 998 -21.33 4.13 27.94
N VAL A 999 -21.71 3.48 29.04
CA VAL A 999 -23.02 3.57 29.67
C VAL A 999 -22.84 4.33 30.98
N CYS A 1000 -23.43 5.51 31.09
CA CYS A 1000 -23.25 6.44 32.20
C CYS A 1000 -24.57 6.62 32.94
N GLU A 1001 -24.58 6.46 34.26
CA GLU A 1001 -25.78 6.63 35.09
C GLU A 1001 -25.78 8.00 35.78
N LYS A 1002 -26.93 8.69 35.73
CA LYS A 1002 -27.19 9.96 36.42
C LYS A 1002 -27.43 9.77 37.91
#